data_AF-A0A9D5YU39-F1
#
_entry.id   AF-A0A9D5YU39-F1
#
_cell.length_a   1.000
_cell.length_b   1.000
_cell.length_c   1.000
_cell.angle_alpha   90.00
_cell.angle_beta   90.00
_cell.angle_gamma   90.00
#
_symmetry.space_group_name_H-M   'P 1'
#
loop_
_entity.id
_entity.type
_entity.pdbx_description
1 polymer ?
#
loop_
_entity_poly.entity_id
_entity_poly.type
_entity_poly.pdbx_seq_one_letter_code
_entity_poly.pdbx_strand_id
1 'polypeptide(L)'
;MRYLQILTLLTLICTILAEASVPASPVVHLQWSPESPPTGAHAPAVVAFRDGFGLDFVSPSSTRLDLRSVTDTTDFRFTGPLTICMVARVKSLTGGQQALVSRYRLAAGARCYELGVQPTGVLYWVVSPDGNFTGSAKQLDTAFQVQAGKDYALTVTFQPSQRMSVYINGGLVLSSSASIPAKITDSSEIPMLGARSDGGTNANAVLGDVLFYDRVLNATEIRAWAEGVGLGDAPPPDPIPFEEAMYPPDWTLPPVRAITSGPKYHWFSYYDIAQFHPSGRYVLGMEVEFENRSPRADDVVVVGMIDLLASDAWIPLGTTTAWCWQQGCRLQWRPGSDSEVLWNDRSSDGTHYITRVKNVWTGAERTLDWPIDHVSPDGKTALAADFRRIGWARAGYGYNGIADPNRNIKAPDDFGVYSLDLDTGEFKMLFSMADIAAIPYSGQSDSDMHYINHIQWSPDGSRFLFLDRGWGAGRMLTAKADGTDIRFICYNPSHYHWRDPAHILVWTSSYRLFADDNSGAYEVLWNAPNGHQTYFRDGEWIVTDTYPQGSGRIQHVYLFHVPTRRMLPLGHFPSPAGYDGEWRCDTHPRISPDGTKVVFDSPHGGTGRQMYLIDIAAIVGDATPAPTPTPTATPTATETLTPAATPTPTASPTPVPSPRGHGLLRFSLDWLKETGFSPSSDADGSGLVDAHDLLIVLDRFLVQ
;
A
#
# COMPACT_ATOMS: atom_id res chain seq x y z
N MET A 1 -51.35 -23.64 -1.87
CA MET A 1 -50.17 -23.01 -2.51
C MET A 1 -49.10 -22.60 -1.50
N ARG A 2 -49.40 -21.82 -0.44
CA ARG A 2 -48.40 -21.46 0.60
C ARG A 2 -47.83 -22.66 1.39
N TYR A 3 -48.66 -23.66 1.69
CA TYR A 3 -48.21 -24.91 2.34
C TYR A 3 -47.21 -25.72 1.51
N LEU A 4 -47.38 -25.71 0.18
CA LEU A 4 -46.49 -26.42 -0.73
C LEU A 4 -45.12 -25.73 -0.81
N GLN A 5 -45.11 -24.39 -0.82
CA GLN A 5 -43.88 -23.58 -0.80
C GLN A 5 -43.09 -23.73 0.51
N ILE A 6 -43.77 -23.84 1.65
CA ILE A 6 -43.13 -24.08 2.95
C ILE A 6 -42.54 -25.50 3.01
N LEU A 7 -43.25 -26.51 2.50
CA LEU A 7 -42.70 -27.87 2.38
C LEU A 7 -41.49 -27.90 1.43
N THR A 8 -41.53 -27.19 0.31
CA THR A 8 -40.39 -27.10 -0.62
C THR A 8 -39.20 -26.40 0.02
N LEU A 9 -39.42 -25.35 0.83
CA LEU A 9 -38.37 -24.64 1.55
C LEU A 9 -37.76 -25.49 2.66
N LEU A 10 -38.57 -26.23 3.43
CA LEU A 10 -38.09 -27.18 4.45
C LEU A 10 -37.35 -28.37 3.83
N THR A 11 -37.83 -28.88 2.69
CA THR A 11 -37.12 -29.94 1.95
C THR A 11 -35.81 -29.39 1.41
N LEU A 12 -35.78 -28.15 0.88
CA LEU A 12 -34.56 -27.49 0.42
C LEU A 12 -33.58 -27.24 1.57
N ILE A 13 -34.06 -26.84 2.76
CA ILE A 13 -33.23 -26.67 3.96
C ILE A 13 -32.71 -28.02 4.46
N CYS A 14 -33.53 -29.07 4.48
CA CYS A 14 -33.08 -30.43 4.82
C CYS A 14 -32.11 -31.00 3.79
N THR A 15 -32.29 -30.71 2.50
CA THR A 15 -31.35 -31.07 1.43
C THR A 15 -30.07 -30.25 1.52
N ILE A 16 -30.12 -28.95 1.85
CA ILE A 16 -28.93 -28.12 2.10
C ILE A 16 -28.19 -28.56 3.37
N LEU A 17 -28.90 -28.98 4.42
CA LEU A 17 -28.30 -29.52 5.64
C LEU A 17 -27.75 -30.94 5.43
N ALA A 18 -28.36 -31.75 4.55
CA ALA A 18 -27.86 -33.06 4.14
C ALA A 18 -26.74 -32.98 3.07
N GLU A 19 -26.70 -31.93 2.25
CA GLU A 19 -25.58 -31.61 1.36
C GLU A 19 -24.44 -30.89 2.12
N ALA A 20 -24.74 -30.25 3.25
CA ALA A 20 -23.75 -29.75 4.21
C ALA A 20 -23.16 -30.85 5.10
N SER A 21 -23.77 -32.04 5.17
CA SER A 21 -23.05 -33.25 5.55
C SER A 21 -22.21 -33.75 4.38
N VAL A 22 -21.20 -32.95 4.03
CA VAL A 22 -19.98 -33.47 3.41
C VAL A 22 -19.53 -34.62 4.33
N PRO A 23 -19.28 -35.83 3.83
CA PRO A 23 -18.70 -36.87 4.66
C PRO A 23 -17.47 -36.26 5.31
N ALA A 24 -17.41 -36.25 6.65
CA ALA A 24 -16.27 -35.70 7.38
C ALA A 24 -15.02 -36.42 6.86
N SER A 25 -14.27 -35.76 5.98
CA SER A 25 -12.95 -36.21 5.58
C SER A 25 -12.10 -36.30 6.84
N PRO A 26 -11.21 -37.28 6.94
CA PRO A 26 -10.43 -37.49 8.15
C PRO A 26 -9.60 -36.24 8.46
N VAL A 27 -9.96 -35.54 9.53
CA VAL A 27 -9.11 -34.51 10.13
C VAL A 27 -8.42 -35.16 11.31
N VAL A 28 -7.09 -35.08 11.33
CA VAL A 28 -6.32 -35.56 12.47
C VAL A 28 -6.07 -34.37 13.39
N HIS A 29 -6.76 -34.39 14.53
CA HIS A 29 -6.64 -33.37 15.57
C HIS A 29 -5.62 -33.81 16.61
N LEU A 30 -4.51 -33.07 16.73
CA LEU A 30 -3.55 -33.27 17.81
C LEU A 30 -3.82 -32.25 18.93
N GLN A 31 -4.59 -32.68 19.92
CA GLN A 31 -4.80 -31.95 21.17
C GLN A 31 -3.98 -32.56 22.30
N TRP A 32 -3.50 -31.70 23.19
CA TRP A 32 -2.63 -32.08 24.29
C TRP A 32 -3.31 -31.76 25.61
N SER A 33 -3.14 -32.63 26.61
CA SER A 33 -3.55 -32.34 27.98
C SER A 33 -2.47 -32.80 28.96
N PRO A 34 -2.38 -32.18 30.16
CA PRO A 34 -1.51 -32.65 31.24
C PRO A 34 -1.87 -34.06 31.71
N GLU A 35 -3.11 -34.50 31.48
CA GLU A 35 -3.61 -35.82 31.87
C GLU A 35 -3.12 -36.94 30.92
N SER A 36 -2.76 -36.57 29.68
CA SER A 36 -2.28 -37.48 28.64
C SER A 36 -1.03 -36.92 27.95
N PRO A 37 0.11 -36.80 28.66
CA PRO A 37 1.31 -36.20 28.09
C PRO A 37 1.96 -37.10 27.03
N PRO A 38 2.71 -36.53 26.07
CA PRO A 38 3.50 -37.32 25.16
C PRO A 38 4.55 -38.17 25.91
N THR A 39 4.75 -39.40 25.45
CA THR A 39 5.64 -40.36 26.11
C THR A 39 6.90 -40.64 25.30
N GLY A 40 8.04 -40.91 25.96
CA GLY A 40 9.30 -41.33 25.33
C GLY A 40 10.53 -40.57 25.81
N ALA A 41 11.73 -41.08 25.51
CA ALA A 41 13.02 -40.51 25.96
C ALA A 41 13.33 -39.09 25.43
N HIS A 42 12.53 -38.64 24.48
CA HIS A 42 12.68 -37.37 23.77
C HIS A 42 11.38 -36.56 23.77
N ALA A 43 10.41 -36.90 24.61
CA ALA A 43 9.12 -36.21 24.61
C ALA A 43 9.27 -34.73 25.02
N PRO A 44 8.59 -33.79 24.33
CA PRO A 44 8.52 -32.40 24.75
C PRO A 44 7.68 -32.26 26.05
N ALA A 45 7.83 -31.12 26.73
CA ALA A 45 7.02 -30.83 27.91
C ALA A 45 5.66 -30.25 27.52
N VAL A 46 4.58 -30.72 28.16
CA VAL A 46 3.27 -30.05 28.05
C VAL A 46 3.30 -28.80 28.91
N VAL A 47 3.02 -27.65 28.30
CA VAL A 47 2.96 -26.34 28.98
C VAL A 47 1.61 -25.67 28.74
N ALA A 48 1.20 -24.81 29.66
CA ALA A 48 0.06 -23.93 29.42
C ALA A 48 0.36 -23.03 28.21
N PHE A 49 -0.56 -22.99 27.24
CA PHE A 49 -0.37 -22.28 26.00
C PHE A 49 -1.71 -21.83 25.43
N ARG A 50 -1.89 -20.51 25.30
CA ARG A 50 -3.17 -19.88 24.95
C ARG A 50 -4.32 -20.41 25.83
N ASP A 51 -5.49 -20.67 25.27
CA ASP A 51 -6.68 -21.18 25.97
C ASP A 51 -6.63 -22.71 26.21
N GLY A 52 -5.43 -23.30 26.22
CA GLY A 52 -5.23 -24.73 26.40
C GLY A 52 -3.77 -25.09 26.67
N PHE A 53 -3.26 -26.09 25.95
CA PHE A 53 -1.93 -26.64 26.15
C PHE A 53 -1.12 -26.70 24.85
N GLY A 54 0.19 -26.58 24.99
CA GLY A 54 1.14 -26.70 23.90
C GLY A 54 2.32 -27.58 24.30
N LEU A 55 3.08 -28.01 23.30
CA LEU A 55 4.31 -28.76 23.47
C LEU A 55 5.50 -27.81 23.39
N ASP A 56 6.27 -27.73 24.47
CA ASP A 56 7.50 -26.95 24.54
C ASP A 56 8.69 -27.78 24.01
N PHE A 57 9.27 -27.30 22.92
CA PHE A 57 10.50 -27.79 22.31
C PHE A 57 11.66 -26.83 22.60
N VAL A 58 12.81 -27.37 23.04
CA VAL A 58 13.98 -26.59 23.47
C VAL A 58 15.21 -27.01 22.65
N SER A 59 15.74 -26.09 21.84
CA SER A 59 16.74 -26.37 20.78
C SER A 59 18.09 -27.01 21.19
N PRO A 60 18.61 -26.95 22.44
CA PRO A 60 19.74 -27.80 22.84
C PRO A 60 19.35 -29.20 23.36
N SER A 61 18.06 -29.46 23.61
CA SER A 61 17.57 -30.76 24.04
C SER A 61 17.06 -31.57 22.85
N SER A 62 17.23 -32.89 22.86
CA SER A 62 16.68 -33.77 21.81
C SER A 62 15.15 -33.92 21.91
N THR A 63 14.42 -32.90 22.40
CA THR A 63 12.95 -32.91 22.55
C THR A 63 12.27 -32.83 21.19
N ARG A 64 11.40 -33.79 20.89
CA ARG A 64 10.65 -33.92 19.64
C ARG A 64 9.49 -34.88 19.82
N LEU A 65 8.44 -34.74 19.02
CA LEU A 65 7.35 -35.70 19.02
C LEU A 65 7.36 -36.54 17.75
N ASP A 66 7.45 -37.86 17.90
CA ASP A 66 7.22 -38.83 16.82
C ASP A 66 5.70 -39.04 16.68
N LEU A 67 5.13 -38.58 15.57
CA LEU A 67 3.68 -38.67 15.36
C LEU A 67 3.19 -40.11 15.14
N ARG A 68 4.07 -41.10 14.95
CA ARG A 68 3.69 -42.52 14.92
C ARG A 68 3.34 -43.09 16.29
N SER A 69 3.79 -42.44 17.35
CA SER A 69 3.47 -42.83 18.73
C SER A 69 2.05 -42.40 19.13
N VAL A 70 1.43 -41.54 18.32
CA VAL A 70 0.02 -41.17 18.40
C VAL A 70 -0.75 -42.19 17.54
N THR A 71 -1.82 -42.79 18.08
CA THR A 71 -2.52 -43.99 17.56
C THR A 71 -2.79 -43.97 16.04
N ASP A 72 -2.30 -45.03 15.37
CA ASP A 72 -2.25 -45.32 13.92
C ASP A 72 -1.48 -44.32 13.02
N THR A 73 -0.55 -44.86 12.25
CA THR A 73 0.49 -44.10 11.54
C THR A 73 0.18 -43.91 10.06
N THR A 74 -0.87 -44.57 9.55
CA THR A 74 -1.36 -44.41 8.18
C THR A 74 -1.87 -43.00 7.93
N ASP A 75 -2.42 -42.36 8.96
CA ASP A 75 -3.16 -41.11 8.84
C ASP A 75 -2.26 -39.89 8.59
N PHE A 76 -0.94 -40.02 8.82
CA PHE A 76 0.05 -38.96 8.55
C PHE A 76 0.83 -39.18 7.24
N ARG A 77 0.46 -40.18 6.43
CA ARG A 77 1.12 -40.49 5.15
C ARG A 77 0.49 -39.76 3.96
N PHE A 78 0.46 -38.44 4.02
CA PHE A 78 -0.05 -37.61 2.93
C PHE A 78 0.83 -37.72 1.68
N THR A 79 0.22 -38.11 0.57
CA THR A 79 0.85 -38.15 -0.78
C THR A 79 0.16 -37.21 -1.77
N GLY A 80 -1.07 -36.78 -1.46
CA GLY A 80 -1.92 -35.89 -2.27
C GLY A 80 -2.11 -34.52 -1.61
N PRO A 81 -3.31 -33.92 -1.73
CA PRO A 81 -3.64 -32.66 -1.07
C PRO A 81 -3.36 -32.67 0.43
N LEU A 82 -2.90 -31.54 0.96
CA LEU A 82 -2.54 -31.40 2.37
C LEU A 82 -2.77 -29.98 2.86
N THR A 83 -3.42 -29.82 4.01
CA THR A 83 -3.37 -28.60 4.82
C THR A 83 -2.83 -28.94 6.21
N ILE A 84 -1.89 -28.13 6.70
CA ILE A 84 -1.42 -28.20 8.09
C ILE A 84 -1.72 -26.86 8.75
N CYS A 85 -2.45 -26.87 9.87
CA CYS A 85 -2.70 -25.71 10.72
C CYS A 85 -1.99 -25.91 12.06
N MET A 86 -1.43 -24.85 12.64
CA MET A 86 -0.87 -24.86 13.99
C MET A 86 -0.78 -23.47 14.60
N VAL A 87 -0.86 -23.39 15.92
CA VAL A 87 -0.40 -22.22 16.65
C VAL A 87 1.07 -22.44 17.02
N ALA A 88 1.93 -21.49 16.65
CA ALA A 88 3.35 -21.54 16.94
C ALA A 88 3.83 -20.28 17.65
N ARG A 89 4.62 -20.46 18.72
CA ARG A 89 5.45 -19.43 19.35
C ARG A 89 6.91 -19.83 19.22
N VAL A 90 7.64 -19.23 18.28
CA VAL A 90 9.09 -19.43 18.17
C VAL A 90 9.75 -18.65 19.30
N LYS A 91 10.41 -19.32 20.24
CA LYS A 91 11.01 -18.69 21.42
C LYS A 91 12.34 -18.02 21.13
N SER A 92 13.12 -18.58 20.22
CA SER A 92 14.37 -17.99 19.74
C SER A 92 14.60 -18.28 18.27
N LEU A 93 15.05 -17.28 17.53
CA LEU A 93 15.50 -17.40 16.15
C LEU A 93 17.02 -17.62 16.03
N THR A 94 17.74 -17.68 17.16
CA THR A 94 19.18 -17.94 17.16
C THR A 94 19.49 -19.39 16.78
N GLY A 95 20.47 -19.60 15.89
CA GLY A 95 20.88 -20.94 15.45
C GLY A 95 20.75 -21.10 13.94
N GLY A 96 20.63 -22.35 13.46
CA GLY A 96 20.30 -22.67 12.06
C GLY A 96 18.79 -22.69 11.81
N GLN A 97 18.37 -23.29 10.70
CA GLN A 97 16.95 -23.57 10.42
C GLN A 97 16.31 -24.39 11.55
N GLN A 98 15.02 -24.20 11.75
CA GLN A 98 14.23 -24.88 12.78
C GLN A 98 12.97 -25.49 12.15
N ALA A 99 12.83 -26.82 12.24
CA ALA A 99 11.67 -27.53 11.70
C ALA A 99 10.52 -27.53 12.73
N LEU A 100 9.38 -26.94 12.37
CA LEU A 100 8.19 -26.92 13.22
C LEU A 100 7.40 -28.22 13.06
N VAL A 101 7.19 -28.62 11.82
CA VAL A 101 6.61 -29.91 11.42
C VAL A 101 7.37 -30.45 10.21
N SER A 102 7.71 -31.74 10.24
CA SER A 102 8.46 -32.34 9.15
C SER A 102 8.09 -33.80 8.94
N ARG A 103 8.16 -34.26 7.69
CA ARG A 103 8.42 -35.66 7.35
C ARG A 103 9.63 -35.63 6.43
N TYR A 104 10.78 -35.29 7.03
CA TYR A 104 11.95 -34.84 6.28
C TYR A 104 13.24 -35.22 7.00
N ARG A 105 14.19 -35.77 6.24
CA ARG A 105 15.58 -36.02 6.64
C ARG A 105 16.52 -35.59 5.53
N LEU A 106 17.74 -35.16 5.87
CA LEU A 106 18.77 -34.78 4.89
C LEU A 106 19.41 -35.98 4.18
N ALA A 107 18.60 -36.89 3.66
CA ALA A 107 18.99 -38.07 2.90
C ALA A 107 18.20 -38.18 1.59
N ALA A 108 18.78 -38.82 0.57
CA ALA A 108 18.10 -39.08 -0.69
C ALA A 108 16.87 -39.98 -0.46
N GLY A 109 15.75 -39.67 -1.11
CA GLY A 109 14.48 -40.39 -0.93
C GLY A 109 13.73 -40.08 0.38
N ALA A 110 14.27 -39.23 1.26
CA ALA A 110 13.77 -39.02 2.62
C ALA A 110 13.21 -37.61 2.88
N ARG A 111 12.96 -36.84 1.82
CA ARG A 111 12.45 -35.47 1.90
C ARG A 111 11.01 -35.43 1.40
N CYS A 112 10.02 -35.43 2.29
CA CYS A 112 8.61 -35.36 1.86
C CYS A 112 8.12 -33.91 1.91
N TYR A 113 7.92 -33.39 3.12
CA TYR A 113 7.50 -32.01 3.35
C TYR A 113 8.08 -31.47 4.64
N GLU A 114 8.23 -30.15 4.72
CA GLU A 114 8.67 -29.45 5.94
C GLU A 114 8.14 -28.03 5.96
N LEU A 115 7.52 -27.65 7.08
CA LEU A 115 7.31 -26.26 7.46
C LEU A 115 8.28 -25.92 8.58
N GLY A 116 9.08 -24.88 8.36
CA GLY A 116 10.04 -24.41 9.35
C GLY A 116 10.28 -22.91 9.28
N VAL A 117 11.21 -22.45 10.12
CA VAL A 117 11.61 -21.05 10.23
C VAL A 117 13.12 -20.92 10.11
N GLN A 118 13.57 -19.91 9.36
CA GLN A 118 14.97 -19.55 9.19
C GLN A 118 15.44 -18.61 10.34
N PRO A 119 16.75 -18.43 10.55
CA PRO A 119 17.26 -17.53 11.60
C PRO A 119 16.83 -16.06 11.45
N THR A 120 16.43 -15.67 10.24
CA THR A 120 15.90 -14.34 9.91
C THR A 120 14.41 -14.18 10.27
N GLY A 121 13.74 -15.23 10.72
CA GLY A 121 12.28 -15.25 10.93
C GLY A 121 11.47 -15.57 9.68
N VAL A 122 12.11 -15.81 8.52
CA VAL A 122 11.41 -16.25 7.30
C VAL A 122 10.82 -17.65 7.51
N LEU A 123 9.53 -17.82 7.22
CA LEU A 123 8.92 -19.15 7.15
C LEU A 123 9.22 -19.79 5.81
N TYR A 124 9.52 -21.08 5.82
CA TYR A 124 9.70 -21.86 4.60
C TYR A 124 8.74 -23.05 4.57
N TRP A 125 8.13 -23.30 3.42
CA TRP A 125 7.25 -24.43 3.15
C TRP A 125 7.77 -25.25 1.97
N VAL A 126 8.17 -26.49 2.24
CA VAL A 126 8.81 -27.38 1.26
C VAL A 126 7.93 -28.59 0.99
N VAL A 127 7.81 -28.94 -0.29
CA VAL A 127 7.29 -30.24 -0.75
C VAL A 127 8.23 -30.81 -1.81
N SER A 128 8.56 -32.09 -1.69
CA SER A 128 9.32 -32.83 -2.70
C SER A 128 8.52 -34.03 -3.23
N PRO A 129 8.53 -34.26 -4.56
CA PRO A 129 7.83 -35.38 -5.19
C PRO A 129 8.68 -36.66 -5.30
N ASP A 130 10.01 -36.55 -5.25
CA ASP A 130 10.96 -37.65 -5.46
C ASP A 130 11.82 -38.00 -4.23
N GLY A 131 11.65 -37.28 -3.11
CA GLY A 131 12.38 -37.49 -1.87
C GLY A 131 13.74 -36.81 -1.85
N ASN A 132 14.04 -35.99 -2.86
CA ASN A 132 15.29 -35.25 -3.00
C ASN A 132 15.03 -33.74 -3.04
N PHE A 133 16.05 -32.95 -2.70
CA PHE A 133 16.02 -31.49 -2.89
C PHE A 133 16.66 -31.14 -4.24
N THR A 134 16.07 -31.67 -5.31
CA THR A 134 16.45 -31.38 -6.70
C THR A 134 15.52 -30.31 -7.26
N GLY A 135 15.70 -29.88 -8.53
CA GLY A 135 14.81 -28.92 -9.18
C GLY A 135 13.33 -29.35 -9.30
N SER A 136 12.98 -30.58 -8.90
CA SER A 136 11.60 -31.06 -8.83
C SER A 136 10.91 -30.77 -7.49
N ALA A 137 11.66 -30.43 -6.44
CA ALA A 137 11.12 -29.96 -5.17
C ALA A 137 10.75 -28.47 -5.25
N LYS A 138 9.75 -28.05 -4.49
CA LYS A 138 9.33 -26.65 -4.40
C LYS A 138 9.44 -26.19 -2.95
N GLN A 139 10.11 -25.06 -2.77
CA GLN A 139 10.13 -24.30 -1.53
C GLN A 139 9.46 -22.95 -1.75
N LEU A 140 8.63 -22.53 -0.79
CA LEU A 140 8.14 -21.16 -0.65
C LEU A 140 8.80 -20.53 0.56
N ASP A 141 9.34 -19.33 0.42
CA ASP A 141 9.96 -18.56 1.50
C ASP A 141 9.19 -17.23 1.65
N THR A 142 8.66 -16.94 2.83
CA THR A 142 7.87 -15.73 3.07
C THR A 142 8.73 -14.47 3.10
N ALA A 143 8.23 -13.34 2.59
CA ALA A 143 8.85 -12.04 2.82
C ALA A 143 8.55 -11.52 4.23
N PHE A 144 7.37 -11.81 4.77
CA PHE A 144 7.07 -11.57 6.19
C PHE A 144 7.98 -12.41 7.10
N GLN A 145 8.57 -11.77 8.10
CA GLN A 145 9.42 -12.40 9.11
C GLN A 145 8.67 -12.51 10.44
N VAL A 146 8.50 -13.74 10.94
CA VAL A 146 7.94 -13.96 12.28
C VAL A 146 8.92 -13.50 13.35
N GLN A 147 8.39 -12.97 14.45
CA GLN A 147 9.17 -12.45 15.56
C GLN A 147 9.27 -13.48 16.68
N ALA A 148 10.45 -13.59 17.30
CA ALA A 148 10.62 -14.43 18.47
C ALA A 148 9.70 -13.97 19.61
N GLY A 149 9.09 -14.92 20.32
CA GLY A 149 8.19 -14.68 21.45
C GLY A 149 6.74 -14.34 21.08
N LYS A 150 6.42 -14.14 19.80
CA LYS A 150 5.06 -13.84 19.33
C LYS A 150 4.31 -15.10 18.88
N ASP A 151 3.01 -15.13 19.13
CA ASP A 151 2.11 -16.19 18.67
C ASP A 151 1.66 -15.95 17.23
N TYR A 152 1.64 -17.02 16.44
CA TYR A 152 1.11 -17.01 15.09
C TYR A 152 0.24 -18.24 14.84
N ALA A 153 -0.89 -18.04 14.18
CA ALA A 153 -1.68 -19.11 13.59
C ALA A 153 -1.13 -19.36 12.18
N LEU A 154 -0.36 -20.43 12.02
CA LEU A 154 0.30 -20.78 10.77
C LEU A 154 -0.54 -21.81 10.03
N THR A 155 -0.74 -21.61 8.73
CA THR A 155 -1.35 -22.62 7.87
C THR A 155 -0.60 -22.73 6.56
N VAL A 156 -0.31 -23.96 6.13
CA VAL A 156 0.28 -24.24 4.82
C VAL A 156 -0.61 -25.19 4.04
N THR A 157 -0.74 -24.95 2.73
CA THR A 157 -1.52 -25.79 1.83
C THR A 157 -0.65 -26.32 0.68
N PHE A 158 -0.95 -27.53 0.23
CA PHE A 158 -0.40 -28.14 -0.97
C PHE A 158 -1.53 -28.76 -1.78
N GLN A 159 -1.68 -28.28 -3.01
CA GLN A 159 -2.56 -28.83 -4.03
C GLN A 159 -1.71 -29.36 -5.19
N PRO A 160 -1.66 -30.69 -5.41
CA PRO A 160 -0.85 -31.32 -6.44
C PRO A 160 -0.98 -30.65 -7.81
N SER A 161 0.16 -30.32 -8.43
CA SER A 161 0.27 -29.68 -9.76
C SER A 161 -0.44 -28.33 -9.91
N GLN A 162 -0.99 -27.73 -8.84
CA GLN A 162 -1.82 -26.53 -8.94
C GLN A 162 -1.30 -25.39 -8.11
N ARG A 163 -1.14 -25.57 -6.79
CA ARG A 163 -0.83 -24.46 -5.89
C ARG A 163 -0.19 -24.91 -4.59
N MET A 164 0.75 -24.11 -4.09
CA MET A 164 1.19 -24.12 -2.70
C MET A 164 0.94 -22.74 -2.09
N SER A 165 0.54 -22.70 -0.81
CA SER A 165 0.28 -21.44 -0.13
C SER A 165 0.68 -21.47 1.34
N VAL A 166 1.00 -20.30 1.88
CA VAL A 166 1.30 -20.03 3.29
C VAL A 166 0.36 -18.94 3.78
N TYR A 167 -0.29 -19.18 4.90
CA TYR A 167 -1.18 -18.26 5.59
C TYR A 167 -0.64 -18.01 7.00
N ILE A 168 -0.78 -16.76 7.46
CA ILE A 168 -0.42 -16.34 8.82
C ILE A 168 -1.61 -15.57 9.38
N ASN A 169 -2.06 -15.96 10.58
CA ASN A 169 -3.20 -15.36 11.27
C ASN A 169 -4.45 -15.28 10.38
N GLY A 170 -4.71 -16.33 9.62
CA GLY A 170 -5.90 -16.44 8.78
C GLY A 170 -5.84 -15.73 7.41
N GLY A 171 -4.83 -14.91 7.16
CA GLY A 171 -4.62 -14.24 5.87
C GLY A 171 -3.61 -14.96 4.99
N LEU A 172 -3.86 -14.96 3.68
CA LEU A 172 -2.92 -15.48 2.70
C LEU A 172 -1.68 -14.58 2.68
N VAL A 173 -0.50 -15.14 2.94
CA VAL A 173 0.77 -14.41 2.91
C VAL A 173 1.53 -14.71 1.63
N LEU A 174 1.61 -15.96 1.22
CA LEU A 174 2.38 -16.34 0.04
C LEU A 174 1.64 -17.43 -0.73
N SER A 175 1.63 -17.35 -2.06
CA SER A 175 1.09 -18.40 -2.92
C SER A 175 1.91 -18.51 -4.20
N SER A 176 2.01 -19.73 -4.74
CA SER A 176 2.63 -19.98 -6.05
C SER A 176 1.87 -21.06 -6.79
N SER A 177 1.70 -20.89 -8.09
CA SER A 177 1.24 -21.92 -9.04
C SER A 177 2.35 -22.40 -9.98
N ALA A 178 3.55 -21.82 -9.87
CA ALA A 178 4.68 -22.14 -10.75
C ALA A 178 5.45 -23.37 -10.24
N SER A 179 5.63 -24.36 -11.12
CA SER A 179 6.43 -25.57 -10.87
C SER A 179 5.99 -26.33 -9.61
N ILE A 180 4.68 -26.46 -9.40
CA ILE A 180 4.14 -27.15 -8.22
C ILE A 180 4.27 -28.67 -8.39
N PRO A 181 4.84 -29.40 -7.40
CA PRO A 181 4.97 -30.84 -7.46
C PRO A 181 3.63 -31.56 -7.67
N ALA A 182 3.64 -32.66 -8.42
CA ALA A 182 2.44 -33.46 -8.69
C ALA A 182 2.02 -34.38 -7.54
N LYS A 183 2.84 -34.49 -6.48
CA LYS A 183 2.61 -35.31 -5.29
C LYS A 183 3.62 -34.96 -4.21
N ILE A 184 3.38 -35.45 -3.01
CA ILE A 184 4.38 -35.59 -1.94
C ILE A 184 4.98 -37.00 -2.06
N THR A 185 6.29 -37.14 -1.87
CA THR A 185 6.94 -38.46 -1.83
C THR A 185 6.40 -39.32 -0.69
N ASP A 186 6.02 -40.56 -0.99
CA ASP A 186 5.83 -41.56 0.05
C ASP A 186 7.17 -42.20 0.41
N SER A 187 7.68 -41.89 1.60
CA SER A 187 8.93 -42.44 2.12
C SER A 187 8.68 -43.21 3.41
N SER A 188 9.67 -43.97 3.88
CA SER A 188 9.61 -44.55 5.24
C SER A 188 9.91 -43.53 6.35
N GLU A 189 10.08 -42.25 6.03
CA GLU A 189 10.36 -41.24 7.05
C GLU A 189 9.20 -41.00 8.00
N ILE A 190 9.63 -40.62 9.19
CA ILE A 190 8.79 -40.43 10.36
C ILE A 190 8.29 -38.99 10.37
N PRO A 191 6.97 -38.75 10.45
CA PRO A 191 6.44 -37.42 10.69
C PRO A 191 6.74 -36.97 12.14
N MET A 192 7.26 -35.76 12.28
CA MET A 192 7.80 -35.21 13.52
C MET A 192 7.24 -33.80 13.79
N LEU A 193 7.07 -33.47 15.07
CA LEU A 193 6.94 -32.08 15.53
C LEU A 193 8.21 -31.63 16.26
N GLY A 194 8.59 -30.37 16.01
CA GLY A 194 9.69 -29.68 16.67
C GLY A 194 11.11 -30.16 16.28
N ALA A 195 11.23 -31.05 15.30
CA ALA A 195 12.51 -31.51 14.79
C ALA A 195 12.40 -32.18 13.39
N ARG A 196 13.56 -32.41 12.75
CA ARG A 196 13.76 -33.47 11.74
C ARG A 196 14.01 -34.83 12.41
N SER A 197 13.77 -35.92 11.69
CA SER A 197 13.99 -37.28 12.23
C SER A 197 15.47 -37.58 12.56
N ASP A 198 16.40 -36.95 11.84
CA ASP A 198 17.85 -37.00 12.12
C ASP A 198 18.33 -36.15 13.29
N GLY A 199 17.46 -35.30 13.87
CA GLY A 199 17.80 -34.40 14.97
C GLY A 199 18.72 -33.23 14.58
N GLY A 200 18.98 -33.02 13.28
CA GLY A 200 19.88 -31.97 12.79
C GLY A 200 19.24 -30.58 12.72
N THR A 201 17.94 -30.45 12.99
CA THR A 201 17.16 -29.21 12.79
C THR A 201 16.03 -29.17 13.82
N ASN A 202 16.35 -28.75 15.05
CA ASN A 202 15.41 -28.76 16.18
C ASN A 202 14.82 -27.36 16.41
N ALA A 203 13.53 -27.29 16.73
CA ALA A 203 12.87 -26.04 17.05
C ALA A 203 13.05 -25.63 18.51
N ASN A 204 13.22 -24.33 18.73
CA ASN A 204 13.02 -23.67 20.02
C ASN A 204 11.67 -22.96 19.98
N ALA A 205 10.60 -23.71 20.20
CA ALA A 205 9.24 -23.22 20.00
C ALA A 205 8.24 -23.91 20.93
N VAL A 206 7.10 -23.26 21.16
CA VAL A 206 5.91 -23.91 21.72
C VAL A 206 4.91 -24.08 20.58
N LEU A 207 4.43 -25.31 20.37
CA LEU A 207 3.45 -25.65 19.33
C LEU A 207 2.14 -26.12 19.97
N GLY A 208 1.01 -25.58 19.52
CA GLY A 208 -0.34 -25.93 19.97
C GLY A 208 -1.31 -26.07 18.80
N ASP A 209 -2.47 -26.70 19.04
CA ASP A 209 -3.57 -26.88 18.08
C ASP A 209 -3.11 -27.32 16.68
N VAL A 210 -2.33 -28.41 16.62
CA VAL A 210 -1.78 -28.91 15.35
C VAL A 210 -2.81 -29.79 14.65
N LEU A 211 -3.25 -29.38 13.47
CA LEU A 211 -4.29 -30.04 12.69
C LEU A 211 -3.75 -30.41 11.30
N PHE A 212 -4.08 -31.63 10.87
CA PHE A 212 -3.79 -32.08 9.50
C PHE A 212 -5.10 -32.40 8.78
N TYR A 213 -5.20 -31.91 7.55
CA TYR A 213 -6.30 -32.19 6.64
C TYR A 213 -5.74 -32.84 5.38
N ASP A 214 -6.36 -33.92 4.91
CA ASP A 214 -6.09 -34.59 3.63
C ASP A 214 -6.68 -33.84 2.41
N ARG A 215 -7.05 -32.57 2.60
CA ARG A 215 -7.62 -31.67 1.61
C ARG A 215 -7.04 -30.26 1.74
N VAL A 216 -7.28 -29.43 0.74
CA VAL A 216 -6.97 -28.00 0.78
C VAL A 216 -8.14 -27.26 1.44
N LEU A 217 -7.89 -26.58 2.56
CA LEU A 217 -8.86 -25.64 3.14
C LEU A 217 -8.94 -24.38 2.27
N ASN A 218 -10.14 -23.80 2.16
CA ASN A 218 -10.31 -22.50 1.51
C ASN A 218 -9.98 -21.33 2.48
N ALA A 219 -9.80 -20.12 1.93
CA ALA A 219 -9.40 -18.95 2.72
C ALA A 219 -10.38 -18.59 3.86
N THR A 220 -11.68 -18.85 3.68
CA THR A 220 -12.71 -18.59 4.71
C THR A 220 -12.58 -19.57 5.88
N GLU A 221 -12.36 -20.85 5.58
CA GLU A 221 -12.13 -21.88 6.61
C GLU A 221 -10.86 -21.58 7.42
N ILE A 222 -9.78 -21.20 6.73
CA ILE A 222 -8.49 -20.87 7.37
C ILE A 222 -8.62 -19.63 8.26
N ARG A 223 -9.32 -18.59 7.77
CA ARG A 223 -9.59 -17.37 8.55
C ARG A 223 -10.42 -17.68 9.79
N ALA A 224 -11.52 -18.41 9.65
CA ALA A 224 -12.38 -18.78 10.76
C ALA A 224 -11.63 -19.60 11.83
N TRP A 225 -10.77 -20.53 11.41
CA TRP A 225 -9.90 -21.26 12.35
C TRP A 225 -8.94 -20.33 13.10
N ALA A 226 -8.25 -19.43 12.38
CA ALA A 226 -7.29 -18.52 12.97
C ALA A 226 -7.96 -17.52 13.96
N GLU A 227 -9.13 -16.99 13.61
CA GLU A 227 -9.96 -16.18 14.50
C GLU A 227 -10.45 -16.98 15.72
N GLY A 228 -10.84 -18.24 15.50
CA GLY A 228 -11.28 -19.15 16.57
C GLY A 228 -10.20 -19.45 17.61
N VAL A 229 -8.92 -19.47 17.21
CA VAL A 229 -7.78 -19.56 18.15
C VAL A 229 -7.32 -18.19 18.65
N GLY A 230 -8.02 -17.11 18.32
CA GLY A 230 -7.74 -15.73 18.76
C GLY A 230 -6.57 -15.05 18.05
N LEU A 231 -6.32 -15.37 16.78
CA LEU A 231 -5.23 -14.84 15.94
C LEU A 231 -5.74 -14.49 14.53
N GLY A 232 -6.55 -13.43 14.41
CA GLY A 232 -7.11 -12.96 13.13
C GLY A 232 -6.34 -11.82 12.43
N ASP A 233 -5.33 -11.25 13.09
CA ASP A 233 -4.56 -10.11 12.56
C ASP A 233 -3.48 -10.59 11.59
N ALA A 234 -3.88 -10.80 10.33
CA ALA A 234 -2.99 -11.21 9.25
C ALA A 234 -1.96 -10.14 8.87
N PRO A 235 -0.69 -10.51 8.65
CA PRO A 235 0.25 -9.62 8.00
C PRO A 235 -0.14 -9.42 6.52
N PRO A 236 0.34 -8.35 5.87
CA PRO A 236 0.10 -8.15 4.45
C PRO A 236 0.73 -9.28 3.63
N PRO A 237 0.15 -9.63 2.46
CA PRO A 237 0.71 -10.65 1.59
C PRO A 237 2.06 -10.22 1.01
N ASP A 238 2.86 -11.21 0.66
CA ASP A 238 4.10 -11.03 -0.07
C ASP A 238 3.79 -10.42 -1.44
N PRO A 239 4.55 -9.40 -1.88
CA PRO A 239 4.35 -8.82 -3.20
C PRO A 239 4.57 -9.87 -4.30
N ILE A 240 3.60 -10.00 -5.20
CA ILE A 240 3.76 -10.77 -6.45
C ILE A 240 4.86 -10.09 -7.29
N PRO A 241 5.72 -10.83 -8.01
CA PRO A 241 6.67 -10.23 -8.93
C PRO A 241 6.00 -9.26 -9.91
N PHE A 242 6.67 -8.14 -10.19
CA PHE A 242 6.10 -7.06 -11.00
C PHE A 242 5.58 -7.56 -12.35
N GLU A 243 6.36 -8.40 -13.05
CA GLU A 243 6.03 -8.92 -14.37
C GLU A 243 4.76 -9.77 -14.36
N GLU A 244 4.56 -10.56 -13.31
CA GLU A 244 3.35 -11.37 -13.13
C GLU A 244 2.14 -10.48 -12.80
N ALA A 245 2.34 -9.46 -11.97
CA ALA A 245 1.26 -8.55 -11.59
C ALA A 245 0.83 -7.61 -12.72
N MET A 246 1.71 -7.31 -13.68
CA MET A 246 1.36 -6.48 -14.84
C MET A 246 0.52 -7.22 -15.89
N TYR A 247 0.54 -8.56 -15.90
CA TYR A 247 -0.25 -9.36 -16.85
C TYR A 247 -1.05 -10.46 -16.14
N PRO A 248 -2.01 -10.11 -15.26
CA PRO A 248 -2.82 -11.09 -14.57
C PRO A 248 -3.77 -11.78 -15.58
N PRO A 249 -3.94 -13.11 -15.53
CA PRO A 249 -4.79 -13.83 -16.48
C PRO A 249 -6.27 -13.43 -16.41
N ASP A 250 -6.75 -13.02 -15.23
CA ASP A 250 -8.16 -12.72 -14.96
C ASP A 250 -8.42 -11.20 -14.78
N TRP A 251 -7.54 -10.34 -15.29
CA TRP A 251 -7.69 -8.88 -15.17
C TRP A 251 -8.00 -8.24 -16.52
N THR A 252 -9.09 -7.47 -16.58
CA THR A 252 -9.42 -6.64 -17.73
C THR A 252 -8.97 -5.21 -17.46
N LEU A 253 -8.12 -4.67 -18.34
CA LEU A 253 -7.67 -3.28 -18.24
C LEU A 253 -8.86 -2.32 -18.35
N PRO A 254 -8.90 -1.25 -17.53
CA PRO A 254 -9.91 -0.22 -17.67
C PRO A 254 -9.77 0.51 -19.02
N PRO A 255 -10.86 1.09 -19.56
CA PRO A 255 -10.81 1.82 -20.81
C PRO A 255 -9.94 3.08 -20.67
N VAL A 256 -9.14 3.35 -21.71
CA VAL A 256 -8.28 4.53 -21.83
C VAL A 256 -8.87 5.45 -22.89
N ARG A 257 -9.04 6.73 -22.56
CA ARG A 257 -9.62 7.73 -23.46
C ARG A 257 -8.66 8.91 -23.63
N ALA A 258 -8.31 9.26 -24.86
CA ALA A 258 -7.59 10.51 -25.12
C ALA A 258 -8.50 11.71 -24.79
N ILE A 259 -7.97 12.68 -24.05
CA ILE A 259 -8.68 13.93 -23.68
C ILE A 259 -8.10 15.15 -24.42
N THR A 260 -7.11 14.92 -25.26
CA THR A 260 -6.56 15.89 -26.22
C THR A 260 -6.32 15.17 -27.56
N SER A 261 -6.13 15.93 -28.62
CA SER A 261 -5.86 15.38 -29.95
C SER A 261 -4.97 16.30 -30.76
N GLY A 262 -4.32 15.71 -31.78
CA GLY A 262 -3.58 16.46 -32.79
C GLY A 262 -4.44 17.50 -33.53
N PRO A 263 -3.80 18.41 -34.30
CA PRO A 263 -2.42 18.33 -34.79
C PRO A 263 -1.34 18.84 -33.80
N LYS A 264 -1.73 19.39 -32.65
CA LYS A 264 -0.80 19.90 -31.63
C LYS A 264 -0.50 18.84 -30.57
N TYR A 265 0.50 19.10 -29.74
CA TYR A 265 0.98 18.17 -28.71
C TYR A 265 0.69 18.69 -27.32
N HIS A 266 0.23 17.80 -26.45
CA HIS A 266 -0.31 18.15 -25.13
C HIS A 266 0.25 17.27 -24.02
N TRP A 267 0.52 17.88 -22.87
CA TRP A 267 0.94 17.23 -21.63
C TRP A 267 0.76 18.19 -20.46
N PHE A 268 0.91 17.71 -19.23
CA PHE A 268 0.80 18.60 -18.06
C PHE A 268 2.12 18.78 -17.32
N SER A 269 2.77 17.70 -16.91
CA SER A 269 3.89 17.70 -15.95
C SER A 269 3.68 18.55 -14.67
N TYR A 270 4.04 18.12 -13.47
CA TYR A 270 4.68 16.88 -13.05
C TYR A 270 3.65 16.01 -12.30
N TYR A 271 4.06 14.87 -11.74
CA TYR A 271 3.12 13.92 -11.12
C TYR A 271 2.61 14.39 -9.74
N ASP A 272 3.39 15.20 -9.04
CA ASP A 272 3.17 15.66 -7.66
C ASP A 272 2.37 16.97 -7.54
N ILE A 273 1.72 17.38 -8.64
CA ILE A 273 1.12 18.70 -8.81
C ILE A 273 -0.39 18.60 -9.05
N ALA A 274 -1.14 19.51 -8.43
CA ALA A 274 -2.59 19.60 -8.56
C ALA A 274 -3.01 20.00 -10.00
N GLN A 275 -3.32 19.00 -10.83
CA GLN A 275 -3.79 19.16 -12.21
C GLN A 275 -5.29 19.44 -12.31
N PHE A 276 -6.07 18.76 -11.48
CA PHE A 276 -7.52 18.82 -11.52
C PHE A 276 -8.06 20.01 -10.75
N HIS A 277 -9.08 20.66 -11.31
CA HIS A 277 -9.93 21.56 -10.56
C HIS A 277 -10.64 20.78 -9.43
N PRO A 278 -10.92 21.40 -8.26
CA PRO A 278 -11.58 20.71 -7.13
C PRO A 278 -12.86 19.94 -7.48
N SER A 279 -13.61 20.40 -8.49
CA SER A 279 -14.82 19.70 -8.95
C SER A 279 -14.56 18.42 -9.77
N GLY A 280 -13.31 18.14 -10.16
CA GLY A 280 -12.94 17.04 -11.04
C GLY A 280 -13.33 17.21 -12.52
N ARG A 281 -13.91 18.36 -12.91
CA ARG A 281 -14.36 18.65 -14.29
C ARG A 281 -13.26 19.17 -15.20
N TYR A 282 -12.41 20.05 -14.68
CA TYR A 282 -11.39 20.72 -15.47
C TYR A 282 -10.01 20.15 -15.21
N VAL A 283 -9.24 19.91 -16.28
CA VAL A 283 -7.90 19.32 -16.22
C VAL A 283 -6.91 20.27 -16.87
N LEU A 284 -5.91 20.72 -16.12
CA LEU A 284 -4.86 21.59 -16.67
C LEU A 284 -3.97 20.85 -17.66
N GLY A 285 -3.43 21.60 -18.62
CA GLY A 285 -2.45 21.10 -19.58
C GLY A 285 -1.69 22.22 -20.26
N MET A 286 -0.73 21.81 -21.08
CA MET A 286 0.05 22.64 -21.98
C MET A 286 -0.14 22.18 -23.42
N GLU A 287 0.06 23.09 -24.37
CA GLU A 287 -0.05 22.84 -25.80
C GLU A 287 1.12 23.51 -26.55
N VAL A 288 1.72 22.76 -27.49
CA VAL A 288 2.77 23.24 -28.41
C VAL A 288 2.55 22.72 -29.83
N GLU A 289 3.17 23.41 -30.79
CA GLU A 289 3.07 23.08 -32.22
C GLU A 289 4.20 22.18 -32.73
N PHE A 290 5.20 21.90 -31.90
CA PHE A 290 6.37 21.10 -32.27
C PHE A 290 6.69 20.06 -31.22
N GLU A 291 7.35 19.00 -31.67
CA GLU A 291 8.00 18.02 -30.81
C GLU A 291 9.36 17.59 -31.40
N ASN A 292 10.10 16.72 -30.70
CA ASN A 292 11.40 16.14 -31.12
C ASN A 292 12.65 17.02 -30.94
N ARG A 293 12.59 18.02 -30.06
CA ARG A 293 13.77 18.81 -29.65
C ARG A 293 13.53 19.47 -28.31
N SER A 294 14.59 19.85 -27.61
CA SER A 294 14.49 20.72 -26.43
C SER A 294 13.96 22.12 -26.81
N PRO A 295 13.23 22.79 -25.90
CA PRO A 295 12.77 24.15 -26.14
C PRO A 295 13.94 25.13 -26.22
N ARG A 296 13.80 26.18 -27.02
CA ARG A 296 14.69 27.33 -27.11
C ARG A 296 14.15 28.46 -26.24
N ALA A 297 14.94 29.50 -26.07
CA ALA A 297 14.59 30.65 -25.24
C ALA A 297 13.32 31.38 -25.70
N ASP A 298 13.00 31.32 -26.99
CA ASP A 298 11.90 32.01 -27.67
C ASP A 298 10.70 31.10 -27.96
N ASP A 299 10.80 29.80 -27.66
CA ASP A 299 9.67 28.89 -27.87
C ASP A 299 8.56 29.15 -26.87
N VAL A 300 7.35 29.28 -27.38
CA VAL A 300 6.15 29.53 -26.59
C VAL A 300 5.39 28.23 -26.36
N VAL A 301 4.94 28.03 -25.12
CA VAL A 301 3.92 27.05 -24.77
C VAL A 301 2.63 27.76 -24.39
N VAL A 302 1.49 27.22 -24.81
CA VAL A 302 0.16 27.66 -24.37
C VAL A 302 -0.20 26.87 -23.12
N VAL A 303 -0.61 27.56 -22.06
CA VAL A 303 -1.22 26.93 -20.89
C VAL A 303 -2.74 26.98 -21.02
N GLY A 304 -3.42 25.91 -20.62
CA GLY A 304 -4.86 25.79 -20.78
C GLY A 304 -5.48 24.79 -19.82
N MET A 305 -6.80 24.61 -19.96
CA MET A 305 -7.55 23.56 -19.29
C MET A 305 -8.51 22.87 -20.24
N ILE A 306 -8.83 21.61 -19.95
CA ILE A 306 -9.77 20.78 -20.68
C ILE A 306 -11.06 20.69 -19.88
N ASP A 307 -12.20 20.93 -20.52
CA ASP A 307 -13.52 20.70 -19.93
C ASP A 307 -14.01 19.28 -20.26
N LEU A 308 -13.87 18.36 -19.29
CA LEU A 308 -14.23 16.95 -19.46
C LEU A 308 -15.74 16.73 -19.72
N LEU A 309 -16.60 17.71 -19.44
CA LEU A 309 -18.04 17.62 -19.66
C LEU A 309 -18.51 18.35 -20.92
N ALA A 310 -17.63 19.10 -21.58
CA ALA A 310 -17.91 19.77 -22.84
C ALA A 310 -17.14 19.11 -23.99
N SER A 311 -17.26 17.77 -24.09
CA SER A 311 -16.56 16.97 -25.12
C SER A 311 -15.04 17.22 -25.15
N ASP A 312 -14.43 17.32 -23.98
CA ASP A 312 -13.00 17.59 -23.79
C ASP A 312 -12.51 18.88 -24.48
N ALA A 313 -13.36 19.93 -24.49
CA ALA A 313 -13.00 21.20 -25.09
C ALA A 313 -11.75 21.81 -24.43
N TRP A 314 -10.77 22.17 -25.25
CA TRP A 314 -9.58 22.91 -24.82
C TRP A 314 -9.87 24.40 -24.65
N ILE A 315 -9.49 24.96 -23.50
CA ILE A 315 -9.68 26.36 -23.11
C ILE A 315 -8.30 26.98 -22.85
N PRO A 316 -7.77 27.82 -23.76
CA PRO A 316 -6.51 28.53 -23.54
C PRO A 316 -6.63 29.55 -22.39
N LEU A 317 -5.62 29.58 -21.52
CA LEU A 317 -5.56 30.48 -20.37
C LEU A 317 -4.46 31.53 -20.51
N GLY A 318 -3.35 31.19 -21.16
CA GLY A 318 -2.21 32.08 -21.33
C GLY A 318 -1.07 31.43 -22.10
N THR A 319 0.08 32.10 -22.12
CA THR A 319 1.29 31.61 -22.78
C THR A 319 2.51 31.86 -21.92
N THR A 320 3.58 31.10 -22.14
CA THR A 320 4.88 31.37 -21.51
C THR A 320 6.06 30.90 -22.36
N THR A 321 7.23 31.49 -22.12
CA THR A 321 8.55 31.05 -22.63
C THR A 321 9.44 30.41 -21.55
N ALA A 322 8.94 30.23 -20.33
CA ALA A 322 9.66 29.62 -19.21
C ALA A 322 9.16 28.19 -18.97
N TRP A 323 9.59 27.26 -19.82
CA TRP A 323 9.13 25.88 -19.75
C TRP A 323 10.19 24.85 -20.17
N CYS A 324 9.98 23.61 -19.74
CA CYS A 324 10.74 22.43 -20.15
C CYS A 324 9.81 21.21 -20.32
N TRP A 325 10.29 20.16 -20.99
CA TRP A 325 9.47 18.96 -21.24
C TRP A 325 9.18 18.13 -19.98
N GLN A 326 10.08 18.16 -19.00
CA GLN A 326 9.98 17.31 -17.81
C GLN A 326 9.06 17.95 -16.76
N GLN A 327 9.29 19.21 -16.41
CA GLN A 327 8.57 19.93 -15.34
C GLN A 327 7.56 20.97 -15.84
N GLY A 328 7.42 21.13 -17.17
CA GLY A 328 6.52 22.13 -17.74
C GLY A 328 6.96 23.55 -17.37
N CYS A 329 5.99 24.41 -17.08
CA CYS A 329 6.17 25.73 -16.47
C CYS A 329 5.72 25.74 -14.98
N ARG A 330 5.72 24.57 -14.32
CA ARG A 330 5.13 24.36 -12.98
C ARG A 330 3.67 24.83 -12.88
N LEU A 331 2.92 24.63 -13.97
CA LEU A 331 1.49 24.91 -14.05
C LEU A 331 0.73 24.12 -12.98
N GLN A 332 -0.07 24.80 -12.16
CA GLN A 332 -0.82 24.15 -11.08
C GLN A 332 -2.04 24.95 -10.64
N TRP A 333 -3.08 24.28 -10.13
CA TRP A 333 -4.10 24.95 -9.34
C TRP A 333 -3.50 25.44 -8.02
N ARG A 334 -3.96 26.60 -7.53
CA ARG A 334 -3.67 27.03 -6.17
C ARG A 334 -4.48 26.16 -5.20
N PRO A 335 -3.84 25.38 -4.29
CA PRO A 335 -4.57 24.64 -3.26
C PRO A 335 -5.51 25.56 -2.48
N GLY A 336 -6.71 25.06 -2.13
CA GLY A 336 -7.73 25.87 -1.46
C GLY A 336 -8.48 26.88 -2.35
N SER A 337 -8.14 27.00 -3.64
CA SER A 337 -8.84 27.84 -4.61
C SER A 337 -9.64 27.00 -5.62
N ASP A 338 -10.79 27.51 -6.04
CA ASP A 338 -11.62 26.97 -7.12
C ASP A 338 -11.53 27.81 -8.40
N SER A 339 -10.61 28.78 -8.45
CA SER A 339 -10.54 29.72 -9.56
C SER A 339 -9.13 30.15 -9.95
N GLU A 340 -8.14 30.00 -9.07
CA GLU A 340 -6.77 30.44 -9.34
C GLU A 340 -5.87 29.32 -9.83
N VAL A 341 -5.19 29.60 -10.94
CA VAL A 341 -4.09 28.80 -11.47
C VAL A 341 -2.81 29.62 -11.50
N LEU A 342 -1.68 28.92 -11.39
CA LEU A 342 -0.35 29.50 -11.29
C LEU A 342 0.57 28.86 -12.34
N TRP A 343 1.44 29.64 -12.99
CA TRP A 343 2.54 29.10 -13.80
C TRP A 343 3.71 30.07 -13.86
N ASN A 344 4.91 29.53 -14.08
CA ASN A 344 6.11 30.32 -14.26
C ASN A 344 6.17 30.97 -15.64
N ASP A 345 6.67 32.19 -15.70
CA ASP A 345 6.90 32.91 -16.94
C ASP A 345 8.21 33.69 -16.92
N ARG A 346 8.61 34.26 -18.06
CA ARG A 346 9.77 35.15 -18.13
C ARG A 346 9.33 36.59 -17.96
N SER A 347 10.09 37.36 -17.18
CA SER A 347 9.85 38.79 -17.02
C SER A 347 9.90 39.51 -18.37
N SER A 348 9.17 40.62 -18.50
CA SER A 348 9.08 41.36 -19.77
C SER A 348 10.40 41.95 -20.24
N ASP A 349 11.33 42.22 -19.31
CA ASP A 349 12.70 42.65 -19.60
C ASP A 349 13.66 41.48 -19.87
N GLY A 350 13.21 40.24 -19.69
CA GLY A 350 13.97 39.02 -19.94
C GLY A 350 15.05 38.72 -18.89
N THR A 351 15.07 39.39 -17.74
CA THR A 351 16.16 39.31 -16.76
C THR A 351 15.98 38.23 -15.69
N HIS A 352 14.75 37.83 -15.39
CA HIS A 352 14.43 36.83 -14.38
C HIS A 352 13.14 36.06 -14.73
N TYR A 353 12.84 35.02 -13.95
CA TYR A 353 11.57 34.30 -14.03
C TYR A 353 10.59 34.87 -13.00
N ILE A 354 9.30 34.77 -13.31
CA ILE A 354 8.18 35.29 -12.53
C ILE A 354 7.11 34.19 -12.39
N THR A 355 6.07 34.46 -11.62
CA THR A 355 4.85 33.64 -11.58
C THR A 355 3.65 34.46 -12.04
N ARG A 356 2.84 33.90 -12.93
CA ARG A 356 1.51 34.39 -13.28
C ARG A 356 0.49 33.74 -12.38
N VAL A 357 -0.42 34.52 -11.81
CA VAL A 357 -1.60 34.01 -11.10
C VAL A 357 -2.84 34.48 -11.84
N LYS A 358 -3.67 33.55 -12.29
CA LYS A 358 -4.85 33.85 -13.10
C LYS A 358 -6.10 33.26 -12.51
N ASN A 359 -7.15 34.07 -12.43
CA ASN A 359 -8.51 33.60 -12.22
C ASN A 359 -9.08 33.08 -13.55
N VAL A 360 -9.38 31.79 -13.62
CA VAL A 360 -9.81 31.13 -14.87
C VAL A 360 -11.23 31.51 -15.33
N TRP A 361 -12.03 32.11 -14.45
CA TRP A 361 -13.43 32.49 -14.74
C TRP A 361 -13.56 33.95 -15.15
N THR A 362 -12.84 34.84 -14.46
CA THR A 362 -12.91 36.28 -14.71
C THR A 362 -11.82 36.76 -15.67
N GLY A 363 -10.76 35.97 -15.84
CA GLY A 363 -9.57 36.35 -16.59
C GLY A 363 -8.66 37.35 -15.86
N ALA A 364 -9.00 37.75 -14.63
CA ALA A 364 -8.15 38.62 -13.82
C ALA A 364 -6.78 37.95 -13.56
N GLU A 365 -5.72 38.72 -13.71
CA GLU A 365 -4.34 38.21 -13.64
C GLU A 365 -3.45 39.15 -12.83
N ARG A 366 -2.55 38.56 -12.03
CA ARG A 366 -1.48 39.28 -11.33
C ARG A 366 -0.15 38.55 -11.54
N THR A 367 0.94 39.28 -11.33
CA THR A 367 2.32 38.77 -11.46
C THR A 367 3.03 38.85 -10.12
N LEU A 368 3.72 37.77 -9.76
CA LEU A 368 4.67 37.74 -8.63
C LEU A 368 6.09 37.70 -9.21
N ASP A 369 7.00 38.48 -8.63
CA ASP A 369 8.35 38.74 -9.18
C ASP A 369 9.36 37.61 -8.91
N TRP A 370 8.87 36.38 -8.77
CA TRP A 370 9.65 35.17 -8.52
C TRP A 370 8.94 33.93 -9.10
N PRO A 371 9.66 32.93 -9.66
CA PRO A 371 9.06 31.64 -10.03
C PRO A 371 8.63 30.84 -8.80
N ILE A 372 7.82 29.81 -9.03
CA ILE A 372 7.43 28.80 -8.04
C ILE A 372 7.85 27.39 -8.47
N ASP A 373 8.05 26.52 -7.50
CA ASP A 373 8.21 25.08 -7.68
C ASP A 373 6.95 24.36 -7.16
N HIS A 374 6.67 24.41 -5.86
CA HIS A 374 5.54 23.69 -5.22
C HIS A 374 4.78 24.58 -4.23
N VAL A 375 3.46 24.47 -4.21
CA VAL A 375 2.58 25.29 -3.34
C VAL A 375 2.11 24.50 -2.13
N SER A 376 2.13 25.15 -0.97
CA SER A 376 1.71 24.59 0.31
C SER A 376 0.23 24.14 0.30
N PRO A 377 -0.15 23.16 1.14
CA PRO A 377 -1.52 22.63 1.16
C PRO A 377 -2.60 23.67 1.45
N ASP A 378 -2.27 24.76 2.16
CA ASP A 378 -3.20 25.86 2.46
C ASP A 378 -3.26 26.93 1.35
N GLY A 379 -2.43 26.79 0.31
CA GLY A 379 -2.40 27.68 -0.84
C GLY A 379 -1.76 29.04 -0.59
N LYS A 380 -1.11 29.29 0.56
CA LYS A 380 -0.60 30.63 0.89
C LYS A 380 0.86 30.81 0.52
N THR A 381 1.65 29.76 0.68
CA THR A 381 3.09 29.81 0.51
C THR A 381 3.52 28.92 -0.66
N ALA A 382 4.38 29.42 -1.53
CA ALA A 382 5.10 28.62 -2.52
C ALA A 382 6.58 28.50 -2.14
N LEU A 383 7.17 27.36 -2.47
CA LEU A 383 8.62 27.18 -2.46
C LEU A 383 9.16 27.36 -3.86
N ALA A 384 10.38 27.88 -3.96
CA ALA A 384 11.05 28.08 -5.24
C ALA A 384 12.53 27.70 -5.19
N ALA A 385 13.05 27.31 -6.36
CA ALA A 385 14.45 27.06 -6.63
C ALA A 385 14.89 27.88 -7.86
N ASP A 386 16.19 27.95 -8.11
CA ASP A 386 16.72 28.66 -9.27
C ASP A 386 16.67 27.79 -10.54
N PHE A 387 15.62 28.00 -11.36
CA PHE A 387 15.43 27.31 -12.63
C PHE A 387 16.52 27.59 -13.68
N ARG A 388 17.35 28.65 -13.53
CA ARG A 388 18.51 28.91 -14.39
C ARG A 388 19.62 27.91 -14.07
N ARG A 389 19.93 27.74 -12.79
CA ARG A 389 20.93 26.79 -12.31
C ARG A 389 20.52 25.36 -12.60
N ILE A 390 19.25 25.01 -12.37
CA ILE A 390 18.71 23.69 -12.74
C ILE A 390 18.87 23.46 -14.25
N GLY A 391 18.56 24.46 -15.07
CA GLY A 391 18.64 24.33 -16.54
C GLY A 391 20.07 24.11 -17.03
N TRP A 392 21.03 24.80 -16.41
CA TRP A 392 22.45 24.62 -16.70
C TRP A 392 23.01 23.30 -16.18
N ALA A 393 22.70 22.92 -14.94
CA ALA A 393 23.24 21.73 -14.27
C ALA A 393 22.57 20.42 -14.74
N ARG A 394 21.29 20.50 -15.15
CA ARG A 394 20.45 19.37 -15.54
C ARG A 394 19.48 19.80 -16.65
N ALA A 395 20.01 19.86 -17.86
CA ALA A 395 19.24 20.20 -19.05
C ALA A 395 17.95 19.34 -19.15
N GLY A 396 16.85 19.98 -19.54
CA GLY A 396 15.51 19.39 -19.57
C GLY A 396 14.66 19.57 -18.30
N TYR A 397 15.23 20.03 -17.17
CA TYR A 397 14.48 20.30 -15.93
C TYR A 397 14.34 21.79 -15.61
N GLY A 398 15.32 22.62 -15.96
CA GLY A 398 15.21 24.07 -15.81
C GLY A 398 14.69 24.77 -17.06
N TYR A 399 14.71 26.10 -17.03
CA TYR A 399 14.22 26.94 -18.13
C TYR A 399 15.38 27.50 -18.95
N ASN A 400 15.14 27.62 -20.26
CA ASN A 400 16.09 28.24 -21.17
C ASN A 400 15.91 29.76 -21.21
N GLY A 401 16.92 30.46 -21.74
CA GLY A 401 16.87 31.90 -22.04
C GLY A 401 17.49 32.84 -21.02
N ILE A 402 17.72 32.41 -19.78
CA ILE A 402 18.43 33.20 -18.77
C ILE A 402 19.61 32.37 -18.24
N ALA A 403 20.82 32.94 -18.30
CA ALA A 403 22.02 32.26 -17.83
C ALA A 403 22.07 32.23 -16.29
N ASP A 404 22.57 31.12 -15.71
CA ASP A 404 22.93 31.06 -14.29
C ASP A 404 24.13 31.99 -14.03
N PRO A 405 23.97 33.07 -13.22
CA PRO A 405 25.09 33.96 -12.90
C PRO A 405 26.15 33.26 -12.02
N ASN A 406 25.78 32.17 -11.34
CA ASN A 406 26.62 31.40 -10.44
C ASN A 406 27.05 30.04 -11.01
N ARG A 407 27.04 29.87 -12.34
CA ARG A 407 27.44 28.61 -13.01
C ARG A 407 28.85 28.11 -12.64
N ASN A 408 29.75 29.02 -12.25
CA ASN A 408 31.13 28.68 -11.88
C ASN A 408 31.32 28.58 -10.36
N ILE A 409 30.27 28.84 -9.57
CA ILE A 409 30.28 28.73 -8.11
C ILE A 409 29.62 27.41 -7.74
N LYS A 410 30.37 26.57 -7.03
CA LYS A 410 29.95 25.21 -6.69
C LYS A 410 28.77 25.18 -5.73
N ALA A 411 28.83 25.99 -4.68
CA ALA A 411 27.77 26.14 -3.68
C ALA A 411 27.62 27.64 -3.37
N PRO A 412 26.80 28.38 -4.14
CA PRO A 412 26.58 29.81 -3.92
C PRO A 412 25.90 30.11 -2.58
N ASP A 413 26.23 31.26 -1.98
CA ASP A 413 25.64 31.78 -0.74
C ASP A 413 24.46 32.75 -0.99
N ASP A 414 24.27 33.18 -2.23
CA ASP A 414 23.23 34.10 -2.69
C ASP A 414 22.03 33.39 -3.38
N PHE A 415 22.08 32.06 -3.52
CA PHE A 415 20.97 31.22 -3.99
C PHE A 415 20.73 30.01 -3.10
N GLY A 416 19.47 29.58 -3.01
CA GLY A 416 19.09 28.30 -2.41
C GLY A 416 17.61 28.04 -2.57
N VAL A 417 16.92 27.74 -1.46
CA VAL A 417 15.46 27.57 -1.43
C VAL A 417 14.81 28.85 -0.91
N TYR A 418 13.75 29.28 -1.59
CA TYR A 418 12.99 30.47 -1.24
C TYR A 418 11.56 30.10 -0.85
N SER A 419 11.00 30.88 0.06
CA SER A 419 9.58 30.93 0.37
C SER A 419 8.98 32.19 -0.24
N LEU A 420 7.80 32.07 -0.85
CA LEU A 420 7.04 33.15 -1.48
C LEU A 420 5.60 33.15 -0.94
N ASP A 421 5.14 34.29 -0.45
CA ASP A 421 3.73 34.52 -0.11
C ASP A 421 2.94 34.85 -1.38
N LEU A 422 1.91 34.06 -1.69
CA LEU A 422 1.15 34.14 -2.93
C LEU A 422 0.11 35.27 -2.98
N ASP A 423 -0.16 35.91 -1.84
CA ASP A 423 -1.10 37.03 -1.73
C ASP A 423 -0.38 38.37 -1.76
N THR A 424 0.77 38.48 -1.10
CA THR A 424 1.56 39.72 -1.01
C THR A 424 2.69 39.80 -2.04
N GLY A 425 3.21 38.65 -2.51
CA GLY A 425 4.41 38.57 -3.33
C GLY A 425 5.72 38.74 -2.55
N GLU A 426 5.68 38.81 -1.22
CA GLU A 426 6.88 38.83 -0.40
C GLU A 426 7.64 37.50 -0.50
N PHE A 427 8.96 37.58 -0.69
CA PHE A 427 9.82 36.41 -0.79
C PHE A 427 11.00 36.48 0.17
N LYS A 428 11.47 35.31 0.61
CA LYS A 428 12.57 35.16 1.56
C LYS A 428 13.39 33.91 1.26
N MET A 429 14.71 34.03 1.25
CA MET A 429 15.61 32.88 1.21
C MET A 429 15.57 32.15 2.56
N LEU A 430 15.29 30.85 2.54
CA LEU A 430 15.24 30.00 3.74
C LEU A 430 16.66 29.53 4.14
N PHE A 431 17.44 29.10 3.15
CA PHE A 431 18.84 28.73 3.27
C PHE A 431 19.49 28.77 1.88
N SER A 432 20.80 28.94 1.85
CA SER A 432 21.62 28.97 0.63
C SER A 432 22.14 27.58 0.25
N MET A 433 22.69 27.45 -0.97
CA MET A 433 23.41 26.24 -1.36
C MET A 433 24.69 26.03 -0.55
N ALA A 434 25.34 27.12 -0.11
CA ALA A 434 26.47 27.06 0.81
C ALA A 434 26.08 26.41 2.16
N ASP A 435 24.91 26.75 2.71
CA ASP A 435 24.39 26.14 3.95
C ASP A 435 24.15 24.64 3.76
N ILE A 436 23.57 24.23 2.62
CA ILE A 436 23.32 22.82 2.30
C ILE A 436 24.62 22.04 2.07
N ALA A 437 25.58 22.63 1.37
CA ALA A 437 26.88 22.03 1.13
C ALA A 437 27.69 21.83 2.43
N ALA A 438 27.47 22.68 3.44
CA ALA A 438 28.11 22.55 4.75
C ALA A 438 27.61 21.35 5.58
N ILE A 439 26.45 20.76 5.24
CA ILE A 439 25.93 19.55 5.89
C ILE A 439 26.79 18.35 5.43
N PRO A 440 27.55 17.67 6.31
CA PRO A 440 28.46 16.61 5.91
C PRO A 440 27.77 15.42 5.24
N TYR A 441 28.44 14.79 4.28
CA TYR A 441 27.96 13.55 3.65
C TYR A 441 29.09 12.63 3.20
N SER A 442 28.75 11.36 2.98
CA SER A 442 29.72 10.34 2.57
C SER A 442 30.29 10.66 1.18
N GLY A 443 31.62 10.71 1.07
CA GLY A 443 32.31 10.97 -0.19
C GLY A 443 32.34 12.46 -0.59
N GLN A 444 31.94 13.36 0.30
CA GLN A 444 32.00 14.80 0.09
C GLN A 444 33.41 15.27 -0.31
N SER A 445 33.45 16.17 -1.29
CA SER A 445 34.66 16.78 -1.82
C SER A 445 34.45 18.27 -2.08
N ASP A 446 35.51 19.06 -1.94
CA ASP A 446 35.52 20.49 -2.29
C ASP A 446 35.27 20.72 -3.80
N SER A 447 35.33 19.66 -4.63
CA SER A 447 34.96 19.70 -6.04
C SER A 447 33.47 19.70 -6.31
N ASP A 448 32.65 19.34 -5.31
CA ASP A 448 31.25 19.01 -5.53
C ASP A 448 30.44 20.27 -5.84
N MET A 449 29.67 20.21 -6.92
CA MET A 449 28.76 21.27 -7.33
C MET A 449 27.37 20.92 -6.82
N HIS A 450 26.65 21.91 -6.28
CA HIS A 450 25.36 21.72 -5.65
C HIS A 450 24.26 22.53 -6.36
N TYR A 451 23.09 21.92 -6.57
CA TYR A 451 21.86 22.59 -6.99
C TYR A 451 20.64 21.90 -6.36
N ILE A 452 19.56 22.65 -6.16
CA ILE A 452 18.27 22.11 -5.75
C ILE A 452 17.53 21.61 -6.97
N ASN A 453 16.90 20.44 -6.89
CA ASN A 453 15.98 19.99 -7.93
C ASN A 453 14.75 19.35 -7.34
N HIS A 454 13.56 19.87 -7.67
CA HIS A 454 12.27 19.36 -7.23
C HIS A 454 12.08 19.47 -5.70
N ILE A 455 11.02 20.16 -5.34
CA ILE A 455 10.64 20.44 -3.95
C ILE A 455 9.19 19.97 -3.77
N GLN A 456 8.84 19.48 -2.58
CA GLN A 456 7.46 19.11 -2.27
C GLN A 456 7.12 19.39 -0.81
N TRP A 457 6.02 20.12 -0.57
CA TRP A 457 5.47 20.30 0.76
C TRP A 457 4.94 18.98 1.34
N SER A 458 5.06 18.82 2.67
CA SER A 458 4.35 17.78 3.41
C SER A 458 2.83 18.02 3.36
N PRO A 459 2.00 16.98 3.54
CA PRO A 459 0.55 17.10 3.42
C PRO A 459 -0.10 18.08 4.40
N ASP A 460 0.56 18.36 5.52
CA ASP A 460 0.14 19.32 6.55
C ASP A 460 0.85 20.69 6.46
N GLY A 461 1.77 20.86 5.50
CA GLY A 461 2.56 22.07 5.32
C GLY A 461 3.60 22.35 6.42
N SER A 462 3.79 21.44 7.38
CA SER A 462 4.74 21.67 8.48
C SER A 462 6.20 21.53 8.05
N ARG A 463 6.46 20.75 6.99
CA ARG A 463 7.77 20.46 6.43
C ARG A 463 7.74 20.46 4.91
N PHE A 464 8.90 20.47 4.29
CA PHE A 464 9.05 20.21 2.86
C PHE A 464 10.30 19.38 2.63
N LEU A 465 10.28 18.58 1.58
CA LEU A 465 11.45 17.86 1.08
C LEU A 465 12.04 18.60 -0.12
N PHE A 466 13.32 18.39 -0.35
CA PHE A 466 14.03 18.86 -1.53
C PHE A 466 15.20 17.94 -1.86
N LEU A 467 15.64 17.97 -3.12
CA LEU A 467 16.82 17.23 -3.55
C LEU A 467 18.03 18.15 -3.67
N ASP A 468 19.08 17.84 -2.94
CA ASP A 468 20.43 18.34 -3.21
C ASP A 468 21.09 17.41 -4.23
N ARG A 469 21.49 17.99 -5.37
CA ARG A 469 22.05 17.29 -6.52
C ARG A 469 23.33 17.94 -7.00
N GLY A 470 24.15 17.16 -7.70
CA GLY A 470 25.48 17.60 -8.07
C GLY A 470 26.34 16.57 -8.76
N TRP A 471 27.55 16.99 -9.13
CA TRP A 471 28.66 16.06 -9.34
C TRP A 471 29.22 15.70 -7.97
N GLY A 472 29.01 14.45 -7.53
CA GLY A 472 29.42 13.98 -6.19
C GLY A 472 28.29 14.03 -5.13
N ALA A 473 27.32 14.95 -5.27
CA ALA A 473 26.19 15.10 -4.36
C ALA A 473 24.88 14.48 -4.91
N GLY A 474 24.20 13.67 -4.09
CA GLY A 474 22.91 13.09 -4.41
C GLY A 474 22.14 12.72 -3.15
N ARG A 475 21.40 13.68 -2.58
CA ARG A 475 20.73 13.54 -1.28
C ARG A 475 19.26 13.96 -1.35
N MET A 476 18.42 13.31 -0.55
CA MET A 476 17.13 13.84 -0.15
C MET A 476 17.28 14.46 1.23
N LEU A 477 16.76 15.67 1.38
CA LEU A 477 16.70 16.39 2.64
C LEU A 477 15.26 16.85 2.89
N THR A 478 14.90 17.01 4.15
CA THR A 478 13.68 17.73 4.56
C THR A 478 14.06 18.94 5.40
N ALA A 479 13.18 19.93 5.48
CA ALA A 479 13.28 21.07 6.39
C ALA A 479 11.89 21.43 6.91
N LYS A 480 11.81 22.13 8.04
CA LYS A 480 10.58 22.80 8.47
C LYS A 480 10.20 23.91 7.51
N ALA A 481 8.94 24.33 7.53
CA ALA A 481 8.42 25.45 6.73
C ALA A 481 9.25 26.74 6.81
N ASP A 482 9.93 26.99 7.95
CA ASP A 482 10.78 28.16 8.17
C ASP A 482 12.24 27.98 7.71
N GLY A 483 12.59 26.82 7.14
CA GLY A 483 13.94 26.47 6.69
C GLY A 483 14.82 25.81 7.75
N THR A 484 14.36 25.67 9.00
CA THR A 484 15.15 25.09 10.09
C THR A 484 15.01 23.56 10.16
N ASP A 485 15.80 22.93 11.04
CA ASP A 485 15.71 21.48 11.34
C ASP A 485 15.81 20.63 10.06
N ILE A 486 16.90 20.83 9.33
CA ILE A 486 17.20 20.09 8.10
C ILE A 486 17.59 18.65 8.45
N ARG A 487 16.93 17.66 7.84
CA ARG A 487 17.14 16.23 8.09
C ARG A 487 17.54 15.49 6.83
N PHE A 488 18.44 14.54 6.97
CA PHE A 488 18.83 13.62 5.91
C PHE A 488 17.86 12.43 5.87
N ILE A 489 17.42 12.07 4.66
CA ILE A 489 16.54 10.92 4.43
C ILE A 489 17.31 9.77 3.77
N CYS A 490 17.83 10.00 2.56
CA CYS A 490 18.53 8.97 1.81
C CYS A 490 19.44 9.53 0.71
N TYR A 491 20.35 8.69 0.23
CA TYR A 491 21.19 8.99 -0.94
C TYR A 491 20.52 8.53 -2.24
N ASN A 492 20.77 9.27 -3.31
CA ASN A 492 20.39 8.95 -4.70
C ASN A 492 18.92 8.53 -4.89
N PRO A 493 17.92 9.27 -4.36
CA PRO A 493 16.53 8.97 -4.64
C PRO A 493 16.18 9.31 -6.09
N SER A 494 15.19 8.61 -6.66
CA SER A 494 14.60 9.00 -7.95
C SER A 494 13.35 9.84 -7.77
N HIS A 495 12.22 9.20 -7.48
CA HIS A 495 10.92 9.86 -7.29
C HIS A 495 10.39 9.58 -5.90
N TYR A 496 9.50 10.45 -5.43
CA TYR A 496 9.05 10.43 -4.05
C TYR A 496 7.63 11.00 -3.90
N HIS A 497 6.99 10.66 -2.80
CA HIS A 497 5.76 11.31 -2.37
C HIS A 497 5.59 11.15 -0.87
N TRP A 498 5.15 12.19 -0.18
CA TRP A 498 4.75 12.09 1.21
C TRP A 498 3.56 11.13 1.36
N ARG A 499 3.61 10.21 2.34
CA ARG A 499 2.44 9.44 2.77
C ARG A 499 1.63 10.25 3.78
N ASP A 500 2.35 10.76 4.77
CA ASP A 500 1.86 11.51 5.91
C ASP A 500 3.00 12.43 6.40
N PRO A 501 2.77 13.38 7.33
CA PRO A 501 3.81 14.31 7.78
C PRO A 501 5.07 13.69 8.40
N ALA A 502 5.07 12.39 8.69
CA ALA A 502 6.20 11.68 9.29
C ALA A 502 6.87 10.69 8.33
N HIS A 503 6.29 10.40 7.16
CA HIS A 503 6.79 9.34 6.27
C HIS A 503 6.78 9.73 4.78
N ILE A 504 7.87 9.39 4.10
CA ILE A 504 8.09 9.68 2.68
C ILE A 504 8.31 8.36 1.94
N LEU A 505 7.51 8.10 0.91
CA LEU A 505 7.74 7.00 0.00
C LEU A 505 8.73 7.42 -1.07
N VAL A 506 9.85 6.72 -1.19
CA VAL A 506 10.94 7.05 -2.10
C VAL A 506 11.30 5.83 -2.93
N TRP A 507 11.43 6.01 -4.24
CA TRP A 507 12.05 5.02 -5.11
C TRP A 507 13.57 5.19 -5.10
N THR A 508 14.29 4.11 -4.78
CA THR A 508 15.77 4.05 -4.79
C THR A 508 16.27 2.86 -5.60
N SER A 509 16.17 1.66 -5.05
CA SER A 509 16.25 0.37 -5.77
C SER A 509 14.96 -0.45 -5.65
N SER A 510 14.05 0.02 -4.79
CA SER A 510 12.71 -0.45 -4.55
C SER A 510 11.87 0.72 -4.01
N TYR A 511 10.57 0.52 -3.84
CA TYR A 511 9.69 1.50 -3.20
C TYR A 511 9.82 1.38 -1.68
N ARG A 512 10.47 2.36 -1.06
CA ARG A 512 10.83 2.37 0.35
C ARG A 512 10.16 3.52 1.08
N LEU A 513 9.52 3.23 2.20
CA LEU A 513 8.92 4.24 3.06
C LEU A 513 9.92 4.61 4.16
N PHE A 514 10.45 5.82 4.10
CA PHE A 514 11.38 6.38 5.08
C PHE A 514 10.65 7.16 6.15
N ALA A 515 11.15 7.11 7.38
CA ALA A 515 10.75 8.03 8.44
C ALA A 515 11.49 9.38 8.28
N ASP A 516 10.79 10.50 8.43
CA ASP A 516 11.37 11.83 8.49
C ASP A 516 11.86 12.17 9.91
N ASP A 517 12.79 11.38 10.44
CA ASP A 517 13.34 11.51 11.80
C ASP A 517 14.88 11.53 11.84
N ASN A 518 15.52 11.69 10.68
CA ASN A 518 16.97 11.67 10.49
C ASN A 518 17.66 10.33 10.81
N SER A 519 16.90 9.26 11.06
CA SER A 519 17.46 7.92 11.32
C SER A 519 17.90 7.19 10.03
N GLY A 520 17.34 7.58 8.88
CA GLY A 520 17.47 6.83 7.62
C GLY A 520 16.78 5.47 7.65
N ALA A 521 15.97 5.17 8.67
CA ALA A 521 15.19 3.94 8.76
C ALA A 521 14.10 3.92 7.69
N TYR A 522 13.87 2.74 7.11
CA TYR A 522 12.84 2.53 6.12
C TYR A 522 12.26 1.12 6.17
N GLU A 523 11.05 0.99 5.64
CA GLU A 523 10.47 -0.29 5.23
C GLU A 523 10.42 -0.39 3.70
N VAL A 524 10.56 -1.60 3.15
CA VAL A 524 10.30 -1.85 1.73
C VAL A 524 8.82 -2.16 1.57
N LEU A 525 8.07 -1.33 0.84
CA LEU A 525 6.65 -1.56 0.59
C LEU A 525 6.43 -2.57 -0.56
N TRP A 526 7.12 -2.37 -1.70
CA TRP A 526 7.15 -3.34 -2.80
C TRP A 526 8.37 -3.15 -3.70
N ASN A 527 8.62 -4.16 -4.53
CA ASN A 527 9.66 -4.13 -5.56
C ASN A 527 9.00 -4.01 -6.93
N ALA A 528 9.33 -2.95 -7.65
CA ALA A 528 8.93 -2.72 -9.04
C ALA A 528 9.90 -1.73 -9.70
N PRO A 529 9.93 -1.66 -11.04
CA PRO A 529 10.69 -0.65 -11.75
C PRO A 529 10.35 0.77 -11.29
N ASN A 530 11.31 1.67 -11.49
CA ASN A 530 11.19 3.09 -11.14
C ASN A 530 10.02 3.75 -11.87
N GLY A 531 9.24 4.52 -11.10
CA GLY A 531 8.06 5.24 -11.54
C GLY A 531 7.81 6.47 -10.70
N HIS A 532 6.75 7.19 -11.04
CA HIS A 532 6.31 8.45 -10.47
C HIS A 532 5.07 8.22 -9.60
N GLN A 533 5.29 8.08 -8.29
CA GLN A 533 4.23 7.69 -7.36
C GLN A 533 3.45 8.85 -6.75
N THR A 534 2.17 8.62 -6.45
CA THR A 534 1.32 9.54 -5.69
C THR A 534 0.33 8.77 -4.83
N TYR A 535 0.26 9.10 -3.54
CA TYR A 535 -0.76 8.57 -2.63
C TYR A 535 -2.11 9.24 -2.85
N PHE A 536 -3.19 8.48 -2.70
CA PHE A 536 -4.56 8.99 -2.68
C PHE A 536 -5.45 8.10 -1.79
N ARG A 537 -6.69 8.55 -1.51
CA ARG A 537 -7.61 7.91 -0.55
C ARG A 537 -6.93 7.64 0.80
N ASP A 538 -6.46 8.72 1.44
CA ASP A 538 -5.84 8.69 2.77
C ASP A 538 -4.67 7.71 2.92
N GLY A 539 -3.93 7.49 1.83
CA GLY A 539 -2.75 6.62 1.81
C GLY A 539 -3.06 5.13 1.59
N GLU A 540 -4.32 4.76 1.37
CA GLU A 540 -4.73 3.39 1.06
C GLU A 540 -4.22 2.94 -0.32
N TRP A 541 -4.19 3.87 -1.28
CA TRP A 541 -3.82 3.61 -2.66
C TRP A 541 -2.67 4.49 -3.11
N ILE A 542 -1.87 3.94 -4.04
CA ILE A 542 -0.81 4.64 -4.75
C ILE A 542 -1.06 4.45 -6.24
N VAL A 543 -1.01 5.52 -7.01
CA VAL A 543 -0.83 5.43 -8.46
C VAL A 543 0.64 5.62 -8.77
N THR A 544 1.17 4.86 -9.73
CA THR A 544 2.52 5.05 -10.23
C THR A 544 2.64 4.55 -11.67
N ASP A 545 3.80 4.73 -12.26
CA ASP A 545 4.13 4.27 -13.59
C ASP A 545 5.46 3.50 -13.64
N THR A 546 5.97 3.28 -14.85
CA THR A 546 7.35 2.87 -15.07
C THR A 546 7.97 3.67 -16.20
N TYR A 547 9.29 3.84 -16.17
CA TYR A 547 10.06 4.10 -17.39
C TYR A 547 9.84 2.97 -18.43
N PRO A 548 10.15 3.19 -19.73
CA PRO A 548 9.98 2.17 -20.76
C PRO A 548 10.74 0.87 -20.43
N GLN A 549 10.02 -0.26 -20.39
CA GLN A 549 10.54 -1.58 -20.05
C GLN A 549 10.71 -2.48 -21.29
N GLY A 550 11.75 -3.31 -21.27
CA GLY A 550 12.01 -4.33 -22.29
C GLY A 550 12.27 -3.79 -23.71
N SER A 551 12.41 -4.70 -24.67
CA SER A 551 12.62 -4.34 -26.08
C SER A 551 11.42 -3.63 -26.71
N GLY A 552 10.22 -3.84 -26.15
CA GLY A 552 8.99 -3.17 -26.57
C GLY A 552 8.86 -1.72 -26.07
N ARG A 553 9.77 -1.25 -25.19
CA ARG A 553 9.69 0.08 -24.56
C ARG A 553 8.31 0.35 -23.93
N ILE A 554 7.79 -0.60 -23.17
CA ILE A 554 6.46 -0.51 -22.58
C ILE A 554 6.52 0.25 -21.26
N GLN A 555 5.77 1.34 -21.15
CA GLN A 555 5.51 2.02 -19.88
C GLN A 555 4.23 1.43 -19.27
N HIS A 556 4.27 1.06 -18.01
CA HIS A 556 3.12 0.55 -17.29
C HIS A 556 2.56 1.69 -16.43
N VAL A 557 1.25 1.92 -16.46
CA VAL A 557 0.56 2.72 -15.42
C VAL A 557 -0.24 1.74 -14.59
N TYR A 558 -0.12 1.81 -13.26
CA TYR A 558 -0.75 0.85 -12.36
C TYR A 558 -1.06 1.46 -10.99
N LEU A 559 -1.97 0.80 -10.27
CA LEU A 559 -2.26 1.08 -8.87
C LEU A 559 -1.53 0.09 -7.97
N PHE A 560 -1.12 0.55 -6.80
CA PHE A 560 -0.70 -0.30 -5.70
C PHE A 560 -1.62 -0.08 -4.50
N HIS A 561 -2.30 -1.15 -4.07
CA HIS A 561 -3.12 -1.15 -2.86
C HIS A 561 -2.24 -1.44 -1.66
N VAL A 562 -2.03 -0.47 -0.78
CA VAL A 562 -1.08 -0.55 0.34
C VAL A 562 -1.44 -1.66 1.34
N PRO A 563 -2.69 -1.78 1.83
CA PRO A 563 -3.04 -2.81 2.81
C PRO A 563 -2.84 -4.24 2.30
N THR A 564 -3.19 -4.52 1.04
CA THR A 564 -3.10 -5.87 0.47
C THR A 564 -1.86 -6.07 -0.40
N ARG A 565 -0.97 -5.08 -0.52
CA ARG A 565 0.23 -5.10 -1.39
C ARG A 565 -0.03 -5.59 -2.82
N ARG A 566 -1.20 -5.29 -3.37
CA ARG A 566 -1.60 -5.73 -4.72
C ARG A 566 -1.26 -4.64 -5.72
N MET A 567 -0.59 -5.03 -6.80
CA MET A 567 -0.45 -4.20 -8.00
C MET A 567 -1.59 -4.51 -8.97
N LEU A 568 -2.23 -3.49 -9.51
CA LEU A 568 -3.34 -3.58 -10.46
C LEU A 568 -3.01 -2.76 -11.70
N PRO A 569 -2.76 -3.38 -12.86
CA PRO A 569 -2.39 -2.65 -14.06
C PRO A 569 -3.57 -1.83 -14.59
N LEU A 570 -3.32 -0.57 -14.92
CA LEU A 570 -4.29 0.32 -15.57
C LEU A 570 -4.04 0.40 -17.09
N GLY A 571 -2.80 0.22 -17.54
CA GLY A 571 -2.49 0.14 -18.96
C GLY A 571 -1.02 -0.11 -19.28
N HIS A 572 -0.78 -0.46 -20.54
CA HIS A 572 0.54 -0.74 -21.12
C HIS A 572 0.73 0.12 -22.36
N PHE A 573 1.64 1.09 -22.27
CA PHE A 573 1.77 2.15 -23.26
C PHE A 573 3.15 2.09 -23.92
N PRO A 574 3.24 1.69 -25.20
CA PRO A 574 4.50 1.73 -25.95
C PRO A 574 5.04 3.16 -26.04
N SER A 575 6.30 3.35 -25.67
CA SER A 575 7.04 4.59 -25.82
C SER A 575 7.89 4.55 -27.09
N PRO A 576 7.52 5.28 -28.16
CA PRO A 576 8.26 5.26 -29.42
C PRO A 576 9.72 5.66 -29.21
N ALA A 577 10.63 5.08 -30.00
CA ALA A 577 12.07 5.25 -29.82
C ALA A 577 12.57 6.70 -29.87
N GLY A 578 11.86 7.59 -30.57
CA GLY A 578 12.19 9.02 -30.64
C GLY A 578 11.99 9.79 -29.32
N TYR A 579 11.20 9.25 -28.39
CA TYR A 579 10.96 9.86 -27.08
C TYR A 579 12.03 9.43 -26.07
N ASP A 580 13.14 10.16 -26.04
CA ASP A 580 14.28 9.89 -25.16
C ASP A 580 14.95 11.20 -24.68
N GLY A 581 15.87 11.09 -23.72
CA GLY A 581 16.64 12.22 -23.20
C GLY A 581 15.77 13.29 -22.54
N GLU A 582 15.99 14.55 -22.89
CA GLU A 582 15.19 15.69 -22.40
C GLU A 582 13.75 15.67 -22.93
N TRP A 583 13.57 15.13 -24.13
CA TRP A 583 12.29 15.09 -24.86
C TRP A 583 11.40 13.89 -24.47
N ARG A 584 11.91 12.96 -23.66
CA ARG A 584 11.13 11.78 -23.25
C ARG A 584 9.77 12.17 -22.66
N CYS A 585 8.79 11.29 -22.86
CA CYS A 585 7.47 11.40 -22.27
C CYS A 585 7.37 10.37 -21.15
N ASP A 586 7.60 10.83 -19.94
CA ASP A 586 7.27 10.08 -18.73
C ASP A 586 5.76 10.21 -18.51
N THR A 587 5.08 9.14 -18.05
CA THR A 587 3.62 9.16 -18.11
C THR A 587 2.99 10.06 -17.05
N HIS A 588 3.68 10.24 -15.90
CA HIS A 588 3.23 11.10 -14.81
C HIS A 588 1.74 10.93 -14.53
N PRO A 589 1.29 9.81 -13.94
CA PRO A 589 -0.12 9.66 -13.62
C PRO A 589 -0.52 10.61 -12.48
N ARG A 590 -1.64 11.32 -12.63
CA ARG A 590 -2.24 12.24 -11.64
C ARG A 590 -3.66 11.80 -11.32
N ILE A 591 -4.07 11.97 -10.07
CA ILE A 591 -5.37 11.52 -9.57
C ILE A 591 -6.36 12.70 -9.45
N SER A 592 -7.61 12.47 -9.81
CA SER A 592 -8.71 13.41 -9.55
C SER A 592 -8.98 13.55 -8.05
N PRO A 593 -9.53 14.69 -7.56
CA PRO A 593 -9.75 14.91 -6.13
C PRO A 593 -10.63 13.85 -5.45
N ASP A 594 -11.59 13.27 -6.18
CA ASP A 594 -12.46 12.18 -5.71
C ASP A 594 -11.78 10.78 -5.74
N GLY A 595 -10.55 10.69 -6.25
CA GLY A 595 -9.79 9.45 -6.37
C GLY A 595 -10.31 8.47 -7.44
N THR A 596 -11.17 8.92 -8.36
CA THR A 596 -11.85 8.03 -9.33
C THR A 596 -11.29 8.07 -10.74
N LYS A 597 -10.42 9.04 -11.07
CA LYS A 597 -9.85 9.20 -12.42
C LYS A 597 -8.35 9.39 -12.35
N VAL A 598 -7.66 8.84 -13.34
CA VAL A 598 -6.22 9.01 -13.55
C VAL A 598 -6.02 9.72 -14.88
N VAL A 599 -5.24 10.81 -14.89
CA VAL A 599 -4.76 11.44 -16.13
C VAL A 599 -3.26 11.24 -16.25
N PHE A 600 -2.81 10.85 -17.45
CA PHE A 600 -1.40 10.62 -17.74
C PHE A 600 -1.04 11.12 -19.15
N ASP A 601 0.24 11.41 -19.36
CA ASP A 601 0.79 11.91 -20.61
C ASP A 601 1.38 10.74 -21.42
N SER A 602 1.16 10.66 -22.72
CA SER A 602 1.74 9.57 -23.52
C SER A 602 1.76 9.86 -25.02
N PRO A 603 2.73 9.31 -25.77
CA PRO A 603 2.70 9.32 -27.23
C PRO A 603 2.13 8.05 -27.87
N HIS A 604 1.61 7.11 -27.08
CA HIS A 604 1.24 5.76 -27.56
C HIS A 604 0.16 5.74 -28.66
N GLY A 605 -0.69 6.77 -28.74
CA GLY A 605 -1.74 6.90 -29.75
C GLY A 605 -1.24 7.21 -31.16
N GLY A 606 0.06 7.47 -31.35
CA GLY A 606 0.68 7.67 -32.67
C GLY A 606 0.50 9.07 -33.28
N THR A 607 -0.10 10.01 -32.55
CA THR A 607 -0.31 11.41 -32.98
C THR A 607 0.52 12.40 -32.14
N GLY A 608 1.71 11.95 -31.73
CA GLY A 608 2.58 12.69 -30.81
C GLY A 608 2.11 12.66 -29.36
N ARG A 609 2.72 13.47 -28.49
CA ARG A 609 2.40 13.55 -27.06
C ARG A 609 0.97 14.05 -26.84
N GLN A 610 0.15 13.30 -26.10
CA GLN A 610 -1.24 13.65 -25.75
C GLN A 610 -1.52 13.31 -24.28
N MET A 611 -2.61 13.85 -23.73
CA MET A 611 -3.12 13.46 -22.41
C MET A 611 -4.26 12.45 -22.54
N TYR A 612 -4.27 11.49 -21.63
CA TYR A 612 -5.25 10.40 -21.59
C TYR A 612 -5.83 10.27 -20.19
N LEU A 613 -7.08 9.82 -20.13
CA LEU A 613 -7.84 9.62 -18.91
C LEU A 613 -8.25 8.15 -18.78
N ILE A 614 -8.14 7.63 -17.56
CA ILE A 614 -8.62 6.30 -17.14
C ILE A 614 -9.62 6.51 -16.01
N ASP A 615 -10.81 5.94 -16.13
CA ASP A 615 -11.75 5.84 -15.02
C ASP A 615 -11.42 4.60 -14.18
N ILE A 616 -11.19 4.80 -12.89
CA ILE A 616 -10.82 3.78 -11.92
C ILE A 616 -11.86 3.60 -10.81
N ALA A 617 -13.04 4.23 -10.90
CA ALA A 617 -14.08 4.18 -9.87
C ALA A 617 -14.46 2.73 -9.51
N ALA A 618 -14.61 1.87 -10.52
CA ALA A 618 -14.96 0.46 -10.33
C ALA A 618 -13.86 -0.36 -9.64
N ILE A 619 -12.60 0.13 -9.64
CA ILE A 619 -11.45 -0.55 -9.03
C ILE A 619 -11.34 -0.18 -7.55
N VAL A 620 -11.47 1.11 -7.23
CA VAL A 620 -11.24 1.64 -5.87
C VAL A 620 -12.53 1.81 -5.05
N GLY A 621 -13.69 1.59 -5.66
CA GLY A 621 -15.00 1.85 -5.05
C GLY A 621 -15.38 3.33 -5.01
N ASP A 622 -16.67 3.61 -4.98
CA ASP A 622 -17.18 4.97 -4.85
C ASP A 622 -16.69 5.58 -3.52
N ALA A 623 -16.01 6.72 -3.59
CA ALA A 623 -15.78 7.52 -2.39
C ALA A 623 -17.14 8.00 -1.90
N THR A 624 -17.44 7.75 -0.63
CA THR A 624 -18.21 8.76 0.10
C THR A 624 -17.27 9.97 0.21
N PRO A 625 -17.64 11.18 -0.27
CA PRO A 625 -16.74 12.33 -0.22
C PRO A 625 -16.25 12.55 1.21
N ALA A 626 -14.94 12.63 1.40
CA ALA A 626 -14.38 13.08 2.67
C ALA A 626 -14.91 14.50 2.95
N PRO A 627 -15.30 14.84 4.19
CA PRO A 627 -15.68 16.20 4.52
C PRO A 627 -14.48 17.10 4.25
N THR A 628 -14.65 18.09 3.38
CA THR A 628 -13.71 19.19 3.20
C THR A 628 -13.32 19.71 4.59
N PRO A 629 -12.02 19.92 4.91
CA PRO A 629 -11.64 20.52 6.18
C PRO A 629 -12.39 21.84 6.30
N THR A 630 -13.31 21.90 7.27
CA THR A 630 -14.06 23.12 7.55
C THR A 630 -13.04 24.16 7.98
N PRO A 631 -12.99 25.36 7.37
CA PRO A 631 -12.10 26.40 7.84
C PRO A 631 -12.38 26.68 9.31
N THR A 632 -11.37 26.48 10.16
CA THR A 632 -11.42 26.86 11.56
C THR A 632 -11.81 28.33 11.62
N ALA A 633 -13.00 28.62 12.14
CA ALA A 633 -13.47 29.99 12.30
C ALA A 633 -12.47 30.74 13.20
N THR A 634 -11.80 31.74 12.63
CA THR A 634 -11.07 32.74 13.38
C THR A 634 -12.00 33.30 14.46
N PRO A 635 -11.62 33.31 15.75
CA PRO A 635 -12.48 33.85 16.79
C PRO A 635 -12.73 35.33 16.48
N THR A 636 -14.00 35.64 16.22
CA THR A 636 -14.47 37.03 16.11
C THR A 636 -14.28 37.68 17.48
N ALA A 637 -13.63 38.85 17.50
CA ALA A 637 -13.46 39.65 18.70
C ALA A 637 -14.83 39.86 19.36
N THR A 638 -15.01 39.30 20.56
CA THR A 638 -16.23 39.48 21.34
C THR A 638 -16.10 40.76 22.15
N GLU A 639 -17.05 41.68 21.95
CA GLU A 639 -17.18 42.90 22.73
C GLU A 639 -17.36 42.59 24.22
N THR A 640 -16.74 43.45 25.03
CA THR A 640 -16.73 43.39 26.49
C THR A 640 -18.13 43.64 27.06
N LEU A 641 -18.65 42.71 27.88
CA LEU A 641 -19.73 43.00 28.83
C LEU A 641 -19.44 42.42 30.23
N THR A 642 -19.72 43.28 31.21
CA THR A 642 -19.50 43.25 32.66
C THR A 642 -20.21 42.09 33.38
N PRO A 643 -19.73 41.58 34.54
CA PRO A 643 -20.09 40.26 35.05
C PRO A 643 -21.31 40.28 35.99
N ALA A 644 -22.10 39.21 35.99
CA ALA A 644 -23.03 38.90 37.08
C ALA A 644 -23.31 37.39 37.27
N ALA A 645 -23.07 36.96 38.51
CA ALA A 645 -23.66 35.87 39.30
C ALA A 645 -23.62 34.39 38.83
N THR A 646 -22.78 33.63 39.53
CA THR A 646 -22.74 32.17 39.67
C THR A 646 -24.00 31.60 40.35
N PRO A 647 -24.44 30.38 39.95
CA PRO A 647 -24.76 29.37 40.97
C PRO A 647 -24.16 27.97 40.73
N THR A 648 -23.77 27.42 41.87
CA THR A 648 -23.34 26.09 42.39
C THR A 648 -23.63 24.80 41.58
N PRO A 649 -22.74 23.77 41.66
CA PRO A 649 -22.78 22.56 40.83
C PRO A 649 -23.66 21.44 41.40
N THR A 650 -24.14 20.54 40.53
CA THR A 650 -24.79 19.27 40.94
C THR A 650 -24.06 18.07 40.33
N ALA A 651 -24.13 16.97 41.08
CA ALA A 651 -23.24 15.83 41.17
C ALA A 651 -23.01 14.97 39.90
N SER A 652 -21.84 14.34 39.92
CA SER A 652 -21.33 13.28 39.04
C SER A 652 -22.10 11.95 39.23
N PRO A 653 -22.35 11.17 38.15
CA PRO A 653 -22.77 9.79 38.26
C PRO A 653 -21.58 8.80 38.25
N THR A 654 -21.66 7.80 39.12
CA THR A 654 -20.82 6.60 39.29
C THR A 654 -21.00 5.63 38.08
N PRO A 655 -19.99 4.80 37.72
CA PRO A 655 -19.94 4.13 36.42
C PRO A 655 -20.81 2.87 36.30
N VAL A 656 -21.30 2.62 35.08
CA VAL A 656 -21.97 1.39 34.64
C VAL A 656 -20.92 0.44 34.02
N PRO A 657 -20.95 -0.89 34.28
CA PRO A 657 -20.06 -1.84 33.65
C PRO A 657 -20.51 -2.23 32.24
N SER A 658 -19.52 -2.43 31.34
CA SER A 658 -19.67 -2.88 29.95
C SER A 658 -20.38 -4.23 29.80
N PRO A 659 -21.20 -4.45 28.76
CA PRO A 659 -21.75 -5.76 28.45
C PRO A 659 -20.77 -6.62 27.62
N ARG A 660 -20.67 -7.89 28.00
CA ARG A 660 -20.09 -8.98 27.19
C ARG A 660 -20.99 -9.22 25.98
N GLY A 661 -20.40 -9.27 24.79
CA GLY A 661 -21.11 -9.60 23.55
C GLY A 661 -21.40 -11.09 23.45
N HIS A 662 -22.69 -11.44 23.38
CA HIS A 662 -23.18 -12.65 22.72
C HIS A 662 -24.25 -12.20 21.72
N GLY A 663 -24.15 -12.67 20.47
CA GLY A 663 -25.02 -12.24 19.38
C GLY A 663 -26.48 -12.62 19.62
N LEU A 664 -27.38 -11.64 19.61
CA LEU A 664 -28.83 -11.80 19.71
C LEU A 664 -29.50 -11.28 18.44
N LEU A 665 -30.35 -12.10 17.82
CA LEU A 665 -31.24 -11.71 16.72
C LEU A 665 -32.50 -11.07 17.29
N ARG A 666 -32.85 -9.85 16.87
CA ARG A 666 -34.08 -9.15 17.27
C ARG A 666 -35.23 -9.50 16.32
N PHE A 667 -36.40 -9.84 16.87
CA PHE A 667 -37.66 -10.01 16.13
C PHE A 667 -38.70 -8.96 16.56
N SER A 668 -39.64 -8.65 15.67
CA SER A 668 -40.80 -7.80 15.97
C SER A 668 -41.83 -8.55 16.84
N LEU A 669 -42.35 -7.89 17.89
CA LEU A 669 -43.33 -8.44 18.84
C LEU A 669 -44.69 -8.79 18.23
N ASP A 670 -44.99 -8.30 17.02
CA ASP A 670 -46.29 -8.51 16.39
C ASP A 670 -46.48 -9.98 15.94
N TRP A 671 -45.38 -10.72 15.74
CA TRP A 671 -45.40 -12.13 15.36
C TRP A 671 -45.66 -13.09 16.54
N LEU A 672 -45.29 -12.70 17.77
CA LEU A 672 -45.38 -13.56 18.97
C LEU A 672 -46.77 -13.58 19.62
N LYS A 673 -47.64 -12.62 19.33
CA LYS A 673 -48.97 -12.52 19.95
C LYS A 673 -50.00 -13.48 19.37
N GLU A 674 -49.78 -14.00 18.16
CA GLU A 674 -50.70 -14.95 17.50
C GLU A 674 -50.51 -16.41 17.97
N THR A 675 -49.45 -16.71 18.71
CA THR A 675 -49.09 -18.09 19.14
C THR A 675 -49.42 -18.39 20.61
N GLY A 676 -50.02 -17.44 21.34
CA GLY A 676 -50.43 -17.64 22.75
C GLY A 676 -49.27 -17.69 23.76
N PHE A 677 -48.07 -17.25 23.36
CA PHE A 677 -46.88 -17.21 24.21
C PHE A 677 -46.75 -15.84 24.92
N SER A 678 -46.52 -15.83 26.24
CA SER A 678 -46.36 -14.58 27.03
C SER A 678 -44.94 -14.51 27.61
N PRO A 679 -44.02 -13.73 27.02
CA PRO A 679 -42.65 -13.59 27.54
C PRO A 679 -42.60 -12.66 28.76
N SER A 680 -41.57 -12.82 29.61
CA SER A 680 -41.21 -11.82 30.62
C SER A 680 -40.66 -10.56 29.94
N SER A 681 -41.22 -9.40 30.26
CA SER A 681 -40.86 -8.12 29.64
C SER A 681 -39.65 -7.46 30.31
N ASP A 682 -38.69 -7.01 29.51
CA ASP A 682 -37.77 -5.96 29.90
C ASP A 682 -38.41 -4.57 29.70
N ALA A 683 -37.85 -3.55 30.36
CA ALA A 683 -38.46 -2.22 30.54
C ALA A 683 -38.70 -1.41 29.25
N ASP A 684 -38.28 -1.89 28.08
CA ASP A 684 -38.41 -1.21 26.79
C ASP A 684 -39.44 -1.85 25.83
N GLY A 685 -40.15 -2.91 26.26
CA GLY A 685 -41.21 -3.53 25.48
C GLY A 685 -40.73 -4.46 24.36
N SER A 686 -39.45 -4.88 24.36
CA SER A 686 -38.94 -5.97 23.54
C SER A 686 -38.88 -7.31 24.32
N GLY A 687 -39.07 -8.44 23.64
CA GLY A 687 -39.03 -9.78 24.25
C GLY A 687 -37.79 -10.56 23.82
N LEU A 688 -37.12 -11.22 24.76
CA LEU A 688 -35.95 -12.10 24.51
C LEU A 688 -36.40 -13.57 24.50
N VAL A 689 -35.89 -14.38 23.57
CA VAL A 689 -36.09 -15.84 23.52
C VAL A 689 -34.74 -16.53 23.35
N ASP A 690 -34.45 -17.51 24.19
CA ASP A 690 -33.25 -18.36 24.10
C ASP A 690 -33.38 -19.32 22.88
N ALA A 691 -32.27 -19.56 22.17
CA ALA A 691 -32.22 -20.50 21.04
C ALA A 691 -32.63 -21.92 21.44
N HIS A 692 -32.47 -22.30 22.71
CA HIS A 692 -32.90 -23.60 23.23
C HIS A 692 -34.43 -23.68 23.43
N ASP A 693 -35.12 -22.57 23.66
CA ASP A 693 -36.58 -22.51 23.81
C ASP A 693 -37.31 -22.50 22.45
N LEU A 694 -36.66 -22.02 21.39
CA LEU A 694 -37.18 -22.02 20.03
C LEU A 694 -37.42 -23.45 19.49
N LEU A 695 -36.58 -24.40 19.89
CA LEU A 695 -36.71 -25.83 19.57
C LEU A 695 -37.93 -26.47 20.23
N ILE A 696 -38.29 -26.04 21.45
CA ILE A 696 -39.45 -26.58 22.19
C ILE A 696 -40.78 -26.08 21.59
N VAL A 697 -40.80 -24.86 21.04
CA VAL A 697 -41.98 -24.31 20.35
C VAL A 697 -42.19 -24.99 18.99
N LEU A 698 -41.12 -25.33 18.27
CA LEU A 698 -41.17 -26.03 16.99
C LEU A 698 -41.60 -27.50 17.14
N ASP A 699 -41.21 -28.17 18.22
CA ASP A 699 -41.58 -29.58 18.49
C ASP A 699 -43.08 -29.73 18.81
N ARG A 700 -43.70 -28.73 19.45
CA ARG A 700 -45.16 -28.73 19.70
C ARG A 700 -46.01 -28.47 18.45
N PHE A 701 -45.45 -27.86 17.41
CA PHE A 701 -46.16 -27.60 16.15
C PHE A 701 -46.16 -28.80 15.19
N LEU A 702 -45.32 -29.81 15.44
CA LEU A 702 -45.21 -31.02 14.61
C LEU A 702 -46.13 -32.18 15.06
N VAL A 703 -46.82 -32.03 16.20
CA VAL A 703 -47.69 -33.07 16.80
C VAL A 703 -49.20 -32.74 16.70
N GLN A 704 -49.59 -31.60 16.13
CA GLN A 704 -50.97 -31.28 15.71
C GLN A 704 -51.02 -31.09 14.20
#